data_AF-A0AAU2WZG5-F1
#
_entry.id   AF-A0AAU2WZG5-F1
#
_cell.length_a   1.000
_cell.length_b   1.000
_cell.length_c   1.000
_cell.angle_alpha   90.00
_cell.angle_beta   90.00
_cell.angle_gamma   90.00
#
_symmetry.space_group_name_H-M   'P 1'
#
loop_
_entity.id
_entity.type
_entity.pdbx_description
1 polymer ?
#
loop_
_entity_poly.entity_id
_entity_poly.type
_entity_poly.pdbx_seq_one_letter_code
_entity_poly.pdbx_strand_id
1 'polypeptide(L)'
;MADAPRARAPLSLAVIGCGPGGTSLLERLCANAPALLADRQLHVHVVDPHPPGAGRIWRREQSSLLWTNSFASDITVFTDETSTCAGPVRPGPTLWEWGRDRAAEAREGQLTPELAPFAEELAQLTPRWFASRPLLSAYLAWAFRRTVAGAPPNVRVVVHRTRAVDVVDLPGNGHRQRVELADGTQVAVDAVVLTQGHVDVGPEPEERRLSAHAAAHDLAFVPCGNEQDTSALRPGEPVVARGMGLAFVDLLVRVTSGRGGRFVRDPDGVLHYRASGREPVLLAASRRGVPYRSKIGYRFADGHPAAAPRFLTAETLRRLPRRSGAGWELERDIRPLVDLDMAWAHYHRLFTAHRDRTTADWDAFADEFARAAADFIGCSTGPCVLPPIRAASSLVARTVPDPADRFDPALLDRPLAGRRFADSAALDDAVRAHVAADIARRADARFSPDLAAQQALGAAYGTIGRLAAAGELSERSRREEMPGFHGFFSYLSSGPPRLRLEELLALSRAGLVRFLGEDVVVTADEDGFSAQGPSAATPVRTRALIESRLPLPSPARAHDPLLRALYARGEVADELLAGRPSGRLRTLPGEQRLVAADGAAHPSRFAVGPGVAGGVTVHGFAKPRSDAQAFLVHDALARTVLASLARRGEASTDSVRVAV
;
A
#
# COMPACT_ATOMS: atom_id res chain seq x y z
N MET A 1 29.42 14.32 -51.56
CA MET A 1 28.10 14.50 -50.94
C MET A 1 27.92 13.35 -49.97
N ALA A 2 28.19 13.59 -48.68
CA ALA A 2 28.01 12.58 -47.64
C ALA A 2 26.51 12.31 -47.48
N ASP A 3 26.13 11.05 -47.57
CA ASP A 3 24.76 10.58 -47.43
C ASP A 3 24.26 10.96 -46.02
N ALA A 4 23.29 11.88 -45.95
CA ALA A 4 22.71 12.28 -44.68
C ALA A 4 22.04 11.05 -44.05
N PRO A 5 22.31 10.70 -42.77
CA PRO A 5 21.73 9.52 -42.17
C PRO A 5 20.19 9.61 -42.25
N ARG A 6 19.55 8.64 -42.92
CA ARG A 6 18.09 8.51 -42.96
C ARG A 6 17.56 8.52 -41.53
N ALA A 7 16.76 9.52 -41.18
CA ALA A 7 16.12 9.61 -39.87
C ALA A 7 15.35 8.32 -39.58
N ARG A 8 15.74 7.59 -38.52
CA ARG A 8 15.07 6.34 -38.13
C ARG A 8 13.62 6.67 -37.74
N ALA A 9 12.68 5.84 -38.16
CA ALA A 9 11.27 6.02 -37.82
C ALA A 9 11.08 6.09 -36.28
N PRO A 10 10.20 7.00 -35.81
CA PRO A 10 9.96 7.17 -34.38
C PRO A 10 9.39 5.90 -33.77
N LEU A 11 9.89 5.55 -32.60
CA LEU A 11 9.32 4.49 -31.76
C LEU A 11 8.04 4.99 -31.10
N SER A 12 7.07 4.12 -30.88
CA SER A 12 5.81 4.45 -30.23
C SER A 12 5.51 3.48 -29.08
N LEU A 13 5.13 4.02 -27.92
CA LEU A 13 4.84 3.27 -26.69
C LEU A 13 3.50 3.74 -26.13
N ALA A 14 2.60 2.82 -25.76
CA ALA A 14 1.41 3.16 -24.98
C ALA A 14 1.63 2.85 -23.49
N VAL A 15 1.26 3.79 -22.63
CA VAL A 15 1.20 3.63 -21.17
C VAL A 15 -0.27 3.73 -20.77
N ILE A 16 -0.85 2.62 -20.34
CA ILE A 16 -2.29 2.52 -20.02
C ILE A 16 -2.48 2.70 -18.50
N GLY A 17 -3.07 3.83 -18.12
CA GLY A 17 -3.18 4.30 -16.74
C GLY A 17 -2.00 5.18 -16.36
N CYS A 18 -2.26 6.38 -15.86
CA CYS A 18 -1.25 7.37 -15.52
C CYS A 18 -1.54 8.07 -14.19
N GLY A 19 -1.94 7.28 -13.18
CA GLY A 19 -1.82 7.71 -11.78
C GLY A 19 -0.35 7.79 -11.31
N PRO A 20 -0.08 7.73 -9.99
CA PRO A 20 1.27 7.87 -9.47
C PRO A 20 2.28 6.87 -10.04
N GLY A 21 1.86 5.60 -10.22
CA GLY A 21 2.70 4.55 -10.80
C GLY A 21 3.07 4.81 -12.25
N GLY A 22 2.07 5.11 -13.10
CA GLY A 22 2.30 5.44 -14.51
C GLY A 22 3.09 6.74 -14.70
N THR A 23 2.93 7.72 -13.81
CA THR A 23 3.74 8.95 -13.80
C THR A 23 5.18 8.66 -13.43
N SER A 24 5.42 7.82 -12.43
CA SER A 24 6.77 7.38 -12.05
C SER A 24 7.43 6.58 -13.18
N LEU A 25 6.70 5.69 -13.87
CA LEU A 25 7.22 5.01 -15.05
C LEU A 25 7.57 5.98 -16.18
N LEU A 26 6.69 6.94 -16.50
CA LEU A 26 6.93 7.96 -17.53
C LEU A 26 8.19 8.76 -17.21
N GLU A 27 8.35 9.15 -15.95
CA GLU A 27 9.52 9.87 -15.47
C GLU A 27 10.81 9.04 -15.67
N ARG A 28 10.78 7.73 -15.36
CA ARG A 28 11.89 6.80 -15.63
C ARG A 28 12.14 6.55 -17.11
N LEU A 29 11.12 6.53 -17.96
CA LEU A 29 11.28 6.47 -19.42
C LEU A 29 12.02 7.71 -19.92
N CYS A 30 11.60 8.91 -19.51
CA CYS A 30 12.27 10.16 -19.86
C CYS A 30 13.71 10.22 -19.32
N ALA A 31 13.99 9.61 -18.16
CA ALA A 31 15.32 9.54 -17.55
C ALA A 31 16.30 8.65 -18.34
N ASN A 32 15.82 7.51 -18.83
CA ASN A 32 16.65 6.50 -19.48
C ASN A 32 16.73 6.64 -21.00
N ALA A 33 15.75 7.31 -21.65
CA ALA A 33 15.69 7.42 -23.10
C ALA A 33 16.96 8.01 -23.76
N PRO A 34 17.62 9.07 -23.23
CA PRO A 34 18.83 9.60 -23.86
C PRO A 34 19.97 8.57 -23.95
N ALA A 35 20.14 7.75 -22.92
CA ALA A 35 21.20 6.75 -22.86
C ALA A 35 20.88 5.49 -23.69
N LEU A 36 19.60 5.11 -23.79
CA LEU A 36 19.19 3.85 -24.40
C LEU A 36 18.68 3.97 -25.84
N LEU A 37 18.24 5.16 -26.27
CA LEU A 37 17.72 5.41 -27.61
C LEU A 37 18.58 6.40 -28.42
N ALA A 38 19.60 7.00 -27.82
CA ALA A 38 20.41 8.06 -28.43
C ALA A 38 19.52 9.18 -29.01
N ASP A 39 19.62 9.44 -30.32
CA ASP A 39 18.85 10.46 -31.04
C ASP A 39 17.49 9.98 -31.56
N ARG A 40 17.19 8.68 -31.43
CA ARG A 40 15.94 8.12 -31.94
C ARG A 40 14.74 8.65 -31.17
N GLN A 41 13.76 9.14 -31.92
CA GLN A 41 12.52 9.69 -31.38
C GLN A 41 11.64 8.59 -30.75
N LEU A 42 11.05 8.90 -29.59
CA LEU A 42 10.08 8.08 -28.88
C LEU A 42 8.80 8.88 -28.63
N HIS A 43 7.68 8.37 -29.13
CA HIS A 43 6.34 8.87 -28.85
C HIS A 43 5.70 8.03 -27.74
N VAL A 44 5.42 8.65 -26.59
CA VAL A 44 4.75 8.01 -25.47
C VAL A 44 3.28 8.45 -25.44
N HIS A 45 2.38 7.53 -25.76
CA HIS A 45 0.94 7.71 -25.66
C HIS A 45 0.47 7.34 -24.25
N VAL A 46 0.15 8.33 -23.44
CA VAL A 46 -0.43 8.16 -22.12
C VAL A 46 -1.95 8.07 -22.28
N VAL A 47 -2.56 6.96 -21.86
CA VAL A 47 -4.01 6.73 -21.97
C VAL A 47 -4.60 6.55 -20.58
N ASP A 48 -5.41 7.50 -20.13
CA ASP A 48 -6.13 7.40 -18.84
C ASP A 48 -7.45 8.18 -18.91
N PRO A 49 -8.60 7.60 -18.50
CA PRO A 49 -9.86 8.34 -18.46
C PRO A 49 -9.88 9.45 -17.37
N HIS A 50 -8.96 9.42 -16.42
CA HIS A 50 -8.80 10.43 -15.37
C HIS A 50 -7.59 11.34 -15.65
N PRO A 51 -7.54 12.56 -15.07
CA PRO A 51 -6.37 13.41 -15.18
C PRO A 51 -5.06 12.67 -14.79
N PRO A 52 -4.03 12.68 -15.66
CA PRO A 52 -2.73 12.09 -15.34
C PRO A 52 -2.06 12.71 -14.10
N GLY A 53 -1.13 11.98 -13.49
CA GLY A 53 -0.55 12.30 -12.19
C GLY A 53 -1.35 11.66 -11.06
N ALA A 54 -2.55 12.17 -10.82
CA ALA A 54 -3.42 11.70 -9.73
C ALA A 54 -4.14 10.39 -10.08
N GLY A 55 -4.60 10.26 -11.33
CA GLY A 55 -5.42 9.14 -11.78
C GLY A 55 -6.74 9.03 -10.98
N ARG A 56 -7.36 7.85 -11.04
CA ARG A 56 -8.66 7.60 -10.39
C ARG A 56 -8.62 7.69 -8.86
N ILE A 57 -7.59 7.10 -8.25
CA ILE A 57 -7.54 6.84 -6.80
C ILE A 57 -7.37 8.13 -5.99
N TRP A 58 -6.63 9.10 -6.52
CA TRP A 58 -6.35 10.38 -5.88
C TRP A 58 -7.04 11.55 -6.59
N ARG A 59 -8.18 11.29 -7.23
CA ARG A 59 -8.90 12.30 -8.03
C ARG A 59 -9.30 13.52 -7.20
N ARG A 60 -9.39 14.67 -7.87
CA ARG A 60 -9.65 15.96 -7.24
C ARG A 60 -11.06 16.07 -6.65
N GLU A 61 -12.03 15.33 -7.21
CA GLU A 61 -13.44 15.37 -6.85
C GLU A 61 -13.77 14.63 -5.54
N GLN A 62 -12.76 14.05 -4.89
CA GLN A 62 -12.96 13.46 -3.56
C GLN A 62 -13.23 14.54 -2.51
N SER A 63 -13.96 14.17 -1.46
CA SER A 63 -14.19 15.07 -0.32
C SER A 63 -12.87 15.51 0.31
N SER A 64 -12.75 16.80 0.64
CA SER A 64 -11.64 17.37 1.41
C SER A 64 -11.57 16.81 2.85
N LEU A 65 -12.65 16.15 3.30
CA LEU A 65 -12.66 15.42 4.57
C LEU A 65 -11.83 14.13 4.49
N LEU A 66 -11.43 13.65 3.32
CA LEU A 66 -10.54 12.49 3.20
C LEU A 66 -9.08 12.96 3.14
N TRP A 67 -8.25 12.38 4.00
CA TRP A 67 -6.84 12.78 4.16
C TRP A 67 -5.89 11.68 3.69
N THR A 68 -4.64 12.05 3.49
CA THR A 68 -3.53 11.09 3.42
C THR A 68 -3.33 10.43 4.78
N ASN A 69 -2.80 9.21 4.77
CA ASN A 69 -2.31 8.54 5.99
C ASN A 69 -0.80 8.71 6.17
N SER A 70 -0.11 9.45 5.29
CA SER A 70 1.31 9.78 5.39
C SER A 70 1.49 11.27 5.65
N PHE A 71 2.52 11.62 6.41
CA PHE A 71 2.95 13.00 6.60
C PHE A 71 3.34 13.63 5.26
N ALA A 72 3.11 14.92 5.10
CA ALA A 72 3.45 15.65 3.89
C ALA A 72 4.95 15.58 3.55
N SER A 73 5.83 15.51 4.57
CA SER A 73 7.27 15.28 4.36
C SER A 73 7.62 13.85 3.94
N ASP A 74 6.73 12.89 4.14
CA ASP A 74 6.93 11.47 3.84
C ASP A 74 6.36 11.09 2.46
N ILE A 75 5.90 12.05 1.67
CA ILE A 75 5.28 11.83 0.36
C ILE A 75 6.17 12.46 -0.73
N THR A 76 6.74 11.62 -1.60
CA THR A 76 7.41 12.04 -2.83
C THR A 76 7.06 11.11 -3.99
N VAL A 77 7.19 11.63 -5.21
CA VAL A 77 7.15 10.86 -6.48
C VAL A 77 8.45 10.97 -7.28
N PHE A 78 9.51 11.51 -6.66
CA PHE A 78 10.81 11.74 -7.28
C PHE A 78 11.88 10.85 -6.63
N THR A 79 12.80 10.36 -7.46
CA THR A 79 14.03 9.70 -7.01
C THR A 79 14.97 10.70 -6.34
N ASP A 80 15.86 10.22 -5.47
CA ASP A 80 16.89 11.02 -4.80
C ASP A 80 18.22 10.26 -4.74
N GLU A 81 19.25 10.84 -4.12
CA GLU A 81 20.60 10.26 -4.08
C GLU A 81 20.70 8.92 -3.34
N THR A 82 19.66 8.51 -2.61
CA THR A 82 19.58 7.16 -2.01
C THR A 82 19.01 6.12 -2.97
N SER A 83 18.41 6.54 -4.08
CA SER A 83 17.77 5.65 -5.04
C SER A 83 18.83 4.90 -5.85
N THR A 84 18.88 3.58 -5.69
CA THR A 84 19.83 2.68 -6.37
C THR A 84 19.39 2.31 -7.79
N CYS A 85 18.62 3.18 -8.45
CA CYS A 85 18.22 3.03 -9.85
C CYS A 85 19.44 2.93 -10.78
N ALA A 86 19.32 2.16 -11.87
CA ALA A 86 20.34 2.14 -12.92
C ALA A 86 20.25 3.37 -13.83
N GLY A 87 19.05 3.92 -14.00
CA GLY A 87 18.83 5.21 -14.64
C GLY A 87 19.19 6.40 -13.74
N PRO A 88 19.37 7.60 -14.32
CA PRO A 88 19.81 8.77 -13.58
C PRO A 88 18.77 9.22 -12.55
N VAL A 89 19.25 9.64 -11.38
CA VAL A 89 18.43 10.27 -10.35
C VAL A 89 17.92 11.62 -10.84
N ARG A 90 16.62 11.87 -10.66
CA ARG A 90 15.94 13.14 -10.96
C ARG A 90 15.20 13.62 -9.71
N PRO A 91 15.84 14.48 -8.89
CA PRO A 91 15.27 14.94 -7.63
C PRO A 91 14.13 15.94 -7.84
N GLY A 92 13.25 16.00 -6.84
CA GLY A 92 12.13 16.92 -6.79
C GLY A 92 11.58 17.03 -5.36
N PRO A 93 10.73 18.03 -5.12
CA PRO A 93 10.24 18.32 -3.79
C PRO A 93 9.27 17.24 -3.30
N THR A 94 9.31 16.98 -2.00
CA THR A 94 8.22 16.33 -1.26
C THR A 94 6.92 17.13 -1.36
N LEU A 95 5.78 16.53 -1.00
CA LEU A 95 4.51 17.25 -0.90
C LEU A 95 4.60 18.46 0.04
N TRP A 96 5.34 18.32 1.14
CA TRP A 96 5.60 19.44 2.05
C TRP A 96 6.37 20.55 1.34
N GLU A 97 7.57 20.29 0.81
CA GLU A 97 8.39 21.32 0.19
C GLU A 97 7.67 22.03 -0.96
N TRP A 98 6.94 21.26 -1.78
CA TRP A 98 6.10 21.83 -2.83
C TRP A 98 5.02 22.75 -2.26
N GLY A 99 4.28 22.30 -1.24
CA GLY A 99 3.21 23.08 -0.66
C GLY A 99 3.70 24.32 0.11
N ARG A 100 4.89 24.26 0.72
CA ARG A 100 5.57 25.43 1.31
C ARG A 100 5.76 26.53 0.27
N ASP A 101 6.27 26.16 -0.89
CA ASP A 101 6.56 27.12 -1.96
C ASP A 101 5.25 27.70 -2.52
N ARG A 102 4.21 26.87 -2.68
CA ARG A 102 2.87 27.35 -3.07
C ARG A 102 2.23 28.26 -2.00
N ALA A 103 2.48 28.00 -0.72
CA ALA A 103 2.02 28.86 0.37
C ALA A 103 2.72 30.23 0.37
N ALA A 104 3.99 30.28 -0.06
CA ALA A 104 4.69 31.55 -0.26
C ALA A 104 4.08 32.35 -1.43
N GLU A 105 3.85 31.70 -2.58
CA GLU A 105 3.18 32.31 -3.73
C GLU A 105 1.78 32.87 -3.36
N ALA A 106 1.04 32.16 -2.50
CA ALA A 106 -0.25 32.63 -2.01
C ALA A 106 -0.17 33.94 -1.22
N ARG A 107 0.88 34.13 -0.40
CA ARG A 107 1.09 35.38 0.34
C ARG A 107 1.46 36.55 -0.57
N GLU A 108 2.06 36.25 -1.72
CA GLU A 108 2.44 37.24 -2.74
C GLU A 108 1.32 37.52 -3.76
N GLY A 109 0.15 36.87 -3.62
CA GLY A 109 -0.95 37.01 -4.58
C GLY A 109 -0.69 36.34 -5.93
N GLN A 110 0.27 35.41 -5.99
CA GLN A 110 0.71 34.72 -7.21
C GLN A 110 0.18 33.28 -7.32
N LEU A 111 -0.65 32.83 -6.36
CA LEU A 111 -1.20 31.48 -6.38
C LEU A 111 -2.12 31.31 -7.60
N THR A 112 -1.91 30.22 -8.32
CA THR A 112 -2.71 29.92 -9.51
C THR A 112 -4.19 29.70 -9.15
N PRO A 113 -5.14 29.99 -10.07
CA PRO A 113 -6.56 29.70 -9.84
C PRO A 113 -6.85 28.23 -9.52
N GLU A 114 -6.03 27.30 -10.05
CA GLU A 114 -6.13 25.86 -9.75
C GLU A 114 -5.86 25.56 -8.27
N LEU A 115 -5.02 26.36 -7.60
CA LEU A 115 -4.61 26.15 -6.22
C LEU A 115 -5.30 27.08 -5.22
N ALA A 116 -5.98 28.13 -5.68
CA ALA A 116 -6.71 29.08 -4.83
C ALA A 116 -7.65 28.41 -3.80
N PRO A 117 -8.40 27.33 -4.12
CA PRO A 117 -9.23 26.62 -3.14
C PRO A 117 -8.47 25.99 -1.97
N PHE A 118 -7.15 25.85 -2.08
CA PHE A 118 -6.29 25.23 -1.07
C PHE A 118 -5.46 26.25 -0.27
N ALA A 119 -5.67 27.56 -0.47
CA ALA A 119 -4.84 28.60 0.16
C ALA A 119 -4.79 28.46 1.70
N GLU A 120 -5.93 28.19 2.34
CA GLU A 120 -6.01 27.98 3.79
C GLU A 120 -5.28 26.71 4.26
N GLU A 121 -5.41 25.61 3.51
CA GLU A 121 -4.73 24.37 3.84
C GLU A 121 -3.21 24.50 3.63
N LEU A 122 -2.79 25.13 2.54
CA LEU A 122 -1.39 25.44 2.23
C LEU A 122 -0.75 26.30 3.33
N ALA A 123 -1.48 27.28 3.86
CA ALA A 123 -1.01 28.13 4.95
C ALA A 123 -0.78 27.36 6.26
N GLN A 124 -1.50 26.25 6.48
CA GLN A 124 -1.39 25.39 7.66
C GLN A 124 -0.43 24.21 7.46
N LEU A 125 0.09 24.03 6.24
CA LEU A 125 0.92 22.88 5.90
C LEU A 125 2.21 22.89 6.72
N THR A 126 2.47 21.77 7.38
CA THR A 126 3.70 21.50 8.13
C THR A 126 4.29 20.18 7.65
N PRO A 127 5.57 19.85 7.96
CA PRO A 127 6.14 18.55 7.60
C PRO A 127 5.28 17.36 8.04
N ARG A 128 4.63 17.45 9.21
CA ARG A 128 3.79 16.40 9.79
C ARG A 128 2.29 16.59 9.53
N TRP A 129 1.93 17.42 8.55
CA TRP A 129 0.54 17.58 8.14
C TRP A 129 0.07 16.36 7.35
N PHE A 130 -1.22 16.02 7.49
CA PHE A 130 -1.89 15.02 6.66
C PHE A 130 -2.76 15.77 5.66
N ALA A 131 -2.27 15.89 4.43
CA ALA A 131 -2.95 16.67 3.40
C ALA A 131 -4.31 16.06 3.03
N SER A 132 -5.24 16.90 2.63
CA SER A 132 -6.46 16.48 1.95
C SER A 132 -6.10 15.75 0.65
N ARG A 133 -6.88 14.73 0.29
CA ARG A 133 -6.68 14.02 -0.98
C ARG A 133 -6.77 14.96 -2.21
N PRO A 134 -7.65 15.98 -2.24
CA PRO A 134 -7.61 17.00 -3.29
C PRO A 134 -6.30 17.79 -3.38
N LEU A 135 -5.69 18.18 -2.25
CA LEU A 135 -4.38 18.86 -2.28
C LEU A 135 -3.27 17.94 -2.78
N LEU A 136 -3.27 16.68 -2.33
CA LEU A 136 -2.37 15.65 -2.87
C LEU A 136 -2.58 15.47 -4.38
N SER A 137 -3.84 15.48 -4.84
CA SER A 137 -4.18 15.42 -6.26
C SER A 137 -3.48 16.51 -7.07
N ALA A 138 -3.50 17.75 -6.55
CA ALA A 138 -2.86 18.89 -7.18
C ALA A 138 -1.32 18.74 -7.25
N TYR A 139 -0.69 18.22 -6.19
CA TYR A 139 0.74 17.88 -6.20
C TYR A 139 1.08 16.83 -7.27
N LEU A 140 0.28 15.77 -7.38
CA LEU A 140 0.51 14.70 -8.35
C LEU A 140 0.32 15.16 -9.79
N ALA A 141 -0.72 15.96 -10.05
CA ALA A 141 -0.95 16.57 -11.35
C ALA A 141 0.20 17.53 -11.74
N TRP A 142 0.67 18.34 -10.79
CA TRP A 142 1.85 19.18 -10.98
C TRP A 142 3.11 18.35 -11.29
N ALA A 143 3.34 17.26 -10.57
CA ALA A 143 4.50 16.40 -10.79
C ALA A 143 4.48 15.76 -12.19
N PHE A 144 3.31 15.29 -12.65
CA PHE A 144 3.15 14.80 -14.02
C PHE A 144 3.47 15.90 -15.06
N ARG A 145 2.91 17.10 -14.91
CA ARG A 145 3.17 18.23 -15.83
C ARG A 145 4.65 18.60 -15.85
N ARG A 146 5.31 18.60 -14.69
CA ARG A 146 6.76 18.83 -14.57
C ARG A 146 7.56 17.75 -15.34
N THR A 147 7.19 16.48 -15.21
CA THR A 147 7.84 15.38 -15.94
C THR A 147 7.70 15.57 -17.46
N VAL A 148 6.50 15.91 -17.95
CA VAL A 148 6.26 16.14 -19.38
C VAL A 148 7.04 17.36 -19.88
N ALA A 149 7.03 18.46 -19.14
CA ALA A 149 7.77 19.67 -19.50
C ALA A 149 9.29 19.46 -19.49
N GLY A 150 9.79 18.56 -18.65
CA GLY A 150 11.20 18.17 -18.57
C GLY A 150 11.57 16.94 -19.41
N ALA A 151 10.71 16.50 -20.34
CA ALA A 151 11.03 15.39 -21.23
C ALA A 151 12.24 15.74 -22.13
N PRO A 152 13.16 14.80 -22.40
CA PRO A 152 14.29 15.07 -23.28
C PRO A 152 13.82 15.33 -24.72
N PRO A 153 14.62 16.00 -25.57
CA PRO A 153 14.20 16.41 -26.92
C PRO A 153 13.76 15.26 -27.85
N ASN A 154 14.20 14.03 -27.58
CA ASN A 154 13.82 12.84 -28.34
C ASN A 154 12.58 12.11 -27.79
N VAL A 155 11.91 12.65 -26.76
CA VAL A 155 10.70 12.06 -26.19
C VAL A 155 9.53 13.02 -26.33
N ARG A 156 8.49 12.59 -27.05
CA ARG A 156 7.22 13.30 -27.18
C ARG A 156 6.15 12.56 -26.39
N VAL A 157 5.47 13.27 -25.48
CA VAL A 157 4.34 12.70 -24.72
C VAL A 157 3.03 13.19 -25.33
N VAL A 158 2.10 12.27 -25.58
CA VAL A 158 0.75 12.55 -26.08
C VAL A 158 -0.24 11.97 -25.08
N VAL A 159 -1.14 12.81 -24.55
CA VAL A 159 -2.12 12.40 -23.55
C VAL A 159 -3.48 12.20 -24.20
N HIS A 160 -4.05 11.01 -23.98
CA HIS A 160 -5.39 10.63 -24.37
C HIS A 160 -6.25 10.49 -23.11
N ARG A 161 -7.13 11.47 -22.86
CA ARG A 161 -8.03 11.49 -21.69
C ARG A 161 -9.27 10.63 -21.91
N THR A 162 -9.02 9.36 -22.19
CA THR A 162 -10.03 8.35 -22.53
C THR A 162 -9.55 6.98 -22.07
N ARG A 163 -10.41 5.98 -22.16
CA ARG A 163 -10.13 4.62 -21.71
C ARG A 163 -9.61 3.77 -22.86
N ALA A 164 -8.54 3.01 -22.65
CA ALA A 164 -8.20 1.90 -23.53
C ALA A 164 -9.17 0.74 -23.30
N VAL A 165 -9.74 0.21 -24.37
CA VAL A 165 -10.75 -0.85 -24.32
C VAL A 165 -10.26 -2.17 -24.90
N ASP A 166 -9.29 -2.12 -25.82
CA ASP A 166 -8.63 -3.32 -26.34
C ASP A 166 -7.20 -3.02 -26.82
N VAL A 167 -6.40 -4.08 -26.95
CA VAL A 167 -5.12 -4.08 -27.66
C VAL A 167 -5.00 -5.35 -28.49
N VAL A 168 -4.68 -5.19 -29.76
CA VAL A 168 -4.51 -6.31 -30.70
C VAL A 168 -3.20 -6.19 -31.44
N ASP A 169 -2.58 -7.32 -31.76
CA ASP A 169 -1.40 -7.34 -32.61
C ASP A 169 -1.80 -7.07 -34.06
N LEU A 170 -1.05 -6.22 -34.75
CA LEU A 170 -1.24 -5.96 -36.15
C LEU A 170 -0.58 -7.05 -37.00
N PRO A 171 -1.20 -7.50 -38.10
CA PRO A 171 -0.59 -8.45 -39.02
C PRO A 171 0.73 -7.94 -39.58
N GLY A 172 1.75 -8.80 -39.65
CA GLY A 172 3.07 -8.51 -40.21
C GLY A 172 4.24 -8.88 -39.30
N ASN A 173 5.45 -8.80 -39.81
CA ASN A 173 6.71 -9.16 -39.13
C ASN A 173 7.23 -8.08 -38.14
N GLY A 174 6.46 -7.00 -37.91
CA GLY A 174 6.88 -5.85 -37.10
C GLY A 174 6.44 -5.85 -35.64
N HIS A 175 5.60 -6.80 -35.21
CA HIS A 175 5.01 -6.86 -33.85
C HIS A 175 4.41 -5.53 -33.36
N ARG A 176 3.91 -4.68 -34.28
CA ARG A 176 3.17 -3.48 -33.90
C ARG A 176 1.81 -3.88 -33.39
N GLN A 177 1.26 -3.05 -32.53
CA GLN A 177 0.02 -3.29 -31.81
C GLN A 177 -0.90 -2.10 -32.04
N ARG A 178 -2.20 -2.35 -32.11
CA ARG A 178 -3.22 -1.31 -32.13
C ARG A 178 -3.90 -1.26 -30.77
N VAL A 179 -3.82 -0.12 -30.10
CA VAL A 179 -4.60 0.18 -28.91
C VAL A 179 -5.89 0.86 -29.35
N GLU A 180 -7.03 0.30 -28.95
CA GLU A 180 -8.35 0.83 -29.24
C GLU A 180 -8.85 1.61 -28.02
N LEU A 181 -9.30 2.84 -28.25
CA LEU A 181 -9.77 3.76 -27.22
C LEU A 181 -11.30 3.86 -27.25
N ALA A 182 -11.90 4.16 -26.10
CA ALA A 182 -13.36 4.22 -25.94
C ALA A 182 -14.05 5.30 -26.78
N ASP A 183 -13.30 6.31 -27.26
CA ASP A 183 -13.80 7.36 -28.15
C ASP A 183 -13.66 6.99 -29.65
N GLY A 184 -13.25 5.77 -29.96
CA GLY A 184 -13.01 5.29 -31.32
C GLY A 184 -11.61 5.57 -31.87
N THR A 185 -10.78 6.35 -31.16
CA THR A 185 -9.40 6.58 -31.55
C THR A 185 -8.61 5.26 -31.56
N GLN A 186 -7.79 5.07 -32.58
CA GLN A 186 -6.89 3.92 -32.69
C GLN A 186 -5.45 4.39 -32.71
N VAL A 187 -4.60 3.82 -31.85
CA VAL A 187 -3.19 4.21 -31.72
C VAL A 187 -2.30 3.01 -32.03
N ALA A 188 -1.51 3.10 -33.10
CA ALA A 188 -0.52 2.09 -33.45
C ALA A 188 0.79 2.31 -32.69
N VAL A 189 1.22 1.31 -31.90
CA VAL A 189 2.40 1.37 -31.04
C VAL A 189 3.28 0.13 -31.18
N ASP A 190 4.54 0.25 -30.79
CA ASP A 190 5.53 -0.84 -30.83
C ASP A 190 5.59 -1.61 -29.51
N ALA A 191 5.15 -0.98 -28.41
CA ALA A 191 5.01 -1.59 -27.09
C ALA A 191 3.83 -1.01 -26.30
N VAL A 192 3.32 -1.78 -25.34
CA VAL A 192 2.26 -1.40 -24.41
C VAL A 192 2.68 -1.74 -22.99
N VAL A 193 2.49 -0.82 -22.05
CA VAL A 193 2.70 -1.05 -20.62
C VAL A 193 1.40 -0.77 -19.87
N LEU A 194 0.93 -1.77 -19.12
CA LEU A 194 -0.25 -1.66 -18.27
C LEU A 194 0.15 -1.14 -16.88
N THR A 195 -0.34 0.04 -16.52
CA THR A 195 -0.08 0.76 -15.26
C THR A 195 -1.37 1.24 -14.60
N GLN A 196 -2.46 0.50 -14.79
CA GLN A 196 -3.82 0.88 -14.37
C GLN A 196 -4.03 0.92 -12.85
N GLY A 197 -3.08 0.39 -12.07
CA GLY A 197 -3.10 0.48 -10.61
C GLY A 197 -4.18 -0.42 -9.98
N HIS A 198 -5.02 0.17 -9.14
CA HIS A 198 -6.15 -0.50 -8.51
C HIS A 198 -7.36 -0.46 -9.43
N VAL A 199 -7.61 -1.57 -10.13
CA VAL A 199 -8.80 -1.76 -10.96
C VAL A 199 -9.99 -2.21 -10.12
N ASP A 200 -11.20 -1.93 -10.59
CA ASP A 200 -12.39 -2.53 -9.98
C ASP A 200 -12.46 -4.01 -10.31
N VAL A 201 -12.87 -4.78 -9.32
CA VAL A 201 -12.94 -6.23 -9.38
C VAL A 201 -14.35 -6.63 -8.96
N GLY A 202 -14.93 -7.57 -9.69
CA GLY A 202 -16.21 -8.15 -9.34
C GLY A 202 -16.17 -8.89 -8.00
N PRO A 203 -17.32 -8.99 -7.30
CA PRO A 203 -17.39 -9.53 -5.94
C PRO A 203 -16.90 -10.99 -5.84
N GLU A 204 -16.37 -11.34 -4.67
CA GLU A 204 -16.06 -12.73 -4.28
C GLU A 204 -17.31 -13.62 -4.26
N PRO A 205 -17.17 -14.96 -4.35
CA PRO A 205 -18.32 -15.86 -4.21
C PRO A 205 -19.13 -15.64 -2.93
N GLU A 206 -18.47 -15.33 -1.81
CA GLU A 206 -19.14 -14.97 -0.55
C GLU A 206 -19.93 -13.66 -0.72
N GLU A 207 -19.31 -12.60 -1.23
CA GLU A 207 -19.97 -11.32 -1.46
C GLU A 207 -21.13 -11.44 -2.46
N ARG A 208 -21.03 -12.27 -3.50
CA ARG A 208 -22.15 -12.54 -4.41
C ARG A 208 -23.33 -13.18 -3.69
N ARG A 209 -23.07 -14.14 -2.79
CA ARG A 209 -24.13 -14.76 -1.97
C ARG A 209 -24.77 -13.73 -1.03
N LEU A 210 -23.96 -12.89 -0.39
CA LEU A 210 -24.44 -11.83 0.49
C LEU A 210 -25.25 -10.78 -0.28
N SER A 211 -24.80 -10.35 -1.46
CA SER A 211 -25.55 -9.45 -2.34
C SER A 211 -26.89 -10.04 -2.79
N ALA A 212 -26.90 -11.31 -3.21
CA ALA A 212 -28.12 -11.99 -3.63
C ALA A 212 -29.11 -12.16 -2.46
N HIS A 213 -28.60 -12.54 -1.29
CA HIS A 213 -29.39 -12.64 -0.07
C HIS A 213 -29.99 -11.28 0.32
N ALA A 214 -29.19 -10.21 0.26
CA ALA A 214 -29.64 -8.86 0.58
C ALA A 214 -30.76 -8.39 -0.35
N ALA A 215 -30.61 -8.63 -1.65
CA ALA A 215 -31.63 -8.30 -2.64
C ALA A 215 -32.94 -9.10 -2.43
N ALA A 216 -32.85 -10.37 -2.01
CA ALA A 216 -34.02 -11.21 -1.79
C ALA A 216 -34.83 -10.83 -0.52
N HIS A 217 -34.21 -10.17 0.46
CA HIS A 217 -34.82 -9.89 1.78
C HIS A 217 -34.91 -8.38 2.11
N ASP A 218 -34.75 -7.51 1.11
CA ASP A 218 -34.73 -6.04 1.27
C ASP A 218 -33.75 -5.57 2.37
N LEU A 219 -32.53 -6.11 2.33
CA LEU A 219 -31.42 -5.78 3.22
C LEU A 219 -30.39 -4.91 2.49
N ALA A 220 -29.57 -4.19 3.26
CA ALA A 220 -28.47 -3.41 2.71
C ALA A 220 -27.16 -4.20 2.78
N PHE A 221 -26.57 -4.54 1.63
CA PHE A 221 -25.20 -5.05 1.56
C PHE A 221 -24.33 -4.18 0.66
N VAL A 222 -23.23 -3.66 1.21
CA VAL A 222 -22.23 -2.88 0.48
C VAL A 222 -20.95 -3.70 0.37
N PRO A 223 -20.62 -4.27 -0.81
CA PRO A 223 -19.44 -5.12 -1.01
C PRO A 223 -18.14 -4.31 -1.00
N CYS A 224 -16.99 -5.01 -1.01
CA CYS A 224 -15.68 -4.38 -1.14
C CYS A 224 -15.63 -3.52 -2.41
N GLY A 225 -15.04 -2.34 -2.29
CA GLY A 225 -14.85 -1.45 -3.45
C GLY A 225 -13.76 -0.43 -3.19
N ASN A 226 -13.09 0.01 -4.26
CA ASN A 226 -12.21 1.18 -4.20
C ASN A 226 -13.03 2.46 -3.88
N GLU A 227 -14.29 2.45 -4.30
CA GLU A 227 -15.31 3.44 -3.99
C GLU A 227 -16.57 2.70 -3.60
N GLN A 228 -17.17 3.10 -2.48
CA GLN A 228 -18.36 2.46 -1.95
C GLN A 228 -19.45 3.50 -1.84
N ASP A 229 -20.60 3.19 -2.43
CA ASP A 229 -21.80 3.95 -2.16
C ASP A 229 -22.35 3.52 -0.79
N THR A 230 -22.52 4.51 0.08
CA THR A 230 -23.04 4.30 1.44
C THR A 230 -24.48 4.79 1.56
N SER A 231 -25.12 5.20 0.46
CA SER A 231 -26.51 5.70 0.42
C SER A 231 -27.51 4.70 0.99
N ALA A 232 -27.26 3.40 0.79
CA ALA A 232 -28.08 2.31 1.31
C ALA A 232 -28.09 2.21 2.85
N LEU A 233 -27.12 2.80 3.55
CA LEU A 233 -27.03 2.76 5.01
C LEU A 233 -27.94 3.81 5.62
N ARG A 234 -29.04 3.41 6.26
CA ARG A 234 -30.08 4.34 6.73
C ARG A 234 -29.68 5.01 8.06
N PRO A 235 -30.19 6.22 8.34
CA PRO A 235 -29.98 6.88 9.64
C PRO A 235 -30.47 6.03 10.82
N GLY A 236 -29.69 5.97 11.90
CA GLY A 236 -29.99 5.23 13.13
C GLY A 236 -29.96 3.71 13.00
N GLU A 237 -29.83 3.16 11.79
CA GLU A 237 -29.81 1.72 11.56
C GLU A 237 -28.48 1.10 12.00
N PRO A 238 -28.49 -0.04 12.73
CA PRO A 238 -27.29 -0.81 13.02
C PRO A 238 -26.70 -1.45 11.75
N VAL A 239 -25.41 -1.21 11.50
CA VAL A 239 -24.69 -1.73 10.34
C VAL A 239 -23.45 -2.47 10.81
N VAL A 240 -23.29 -3.74 10.45
CA VAL A 240 -22.02 -4.45 10.66
C VAL A 240 -20.99 -3.93 9.67
N ALA A 241 -19.85 -3.44 10.17
CA ALA A 241 -18.73 -2.98 9.35
C ALA A 241 -17.55 -3.96 9.49
N ARG A 242 -17.31 -4.78 8.46
CA ARG A 242 -16.22 -5.78 8.44
C ARG A 242 -14.91 -5.14 8.01
N GLY A 243 -14.03 -4.91 8.98
CA GLY A 243 -12.70 -4.34 8.80
C GLY A 243 -12.56 -3.01 9.53
N MET A 244 -11.44 -2.82 10.24
CA MET A 244 -11.12 -1.58 10.96
C MET A 244 -9.76 -0.99 10.52
N GLY A 245 -9.43 -1.18 9.23
CA GLY A 245 -8.25 -0.60 8.61
C GLY A 245 -8.49 0.83 8.09
N LEU A 246 -7.65 1.31 7.18
CA LEU A 246 -7.78 2.67 6.63
C LEU A 246 -9.10 2.92 5.87
N ALA A 247 -9.62 1.92 5.16
CA ALA A 247 -10.93 2.03 4.48
C ALA A 247 -12.09 2.25 5.48
N PHE A 248 -11.97 1.71 6.69
CA PHE A 248 -12.94 1.98 7.76
C PHE A 248 -12.88 3.43 8.24
N VAL A 249 -11.69 4.04 8.30
CA VAL A 249 -11.56 5.47 8.64
C VAL A 249 -12.26 6.33 7.59
N ASP A 250 -12.10 6.02 6.30
CA ASP A 250 -12.84 6.69 5.23
C ASP A 250 -14.36 6.48 5.37
N LEU A 251 -14.79 5.28 5.73
CA LEU A 251 -16.21 4.98 6.00
C LEU A 251 -16.74 5.85 7.13
N LEU A 252 -16.04 5.91 8.28
CA LEU A 252 -16.41 6.77 9.41
C LEU A 252 -16.64 8.20 8.93
N VAL A 253 -15.67 8.78 8.22
CA VAL A 253 -15.77 10.15 7.70
C VAL A 253 -17.00 10.33 6.80
N ARG A 254 -17.23 9.41 5.86
CA ARG A 254 -18.34 9.51 4.89
C ARG A 254 -19.70 9.45 5.57
N VAL A 255 -19.89 8.55 6.53
CA VAL A 255 -21.21 8.33 7.16
C VAL A 255 -21.44 9.22 8.39
N THR A 256 -20.45 10.01 8.81
CA THR A 256 -20.54 10.94 9.95
C THR A 256 -20.43 12.40 9.47
N SER A 257 -19.22 12.96 9.41
CA SER A 257 -18.98 14.33 8.92
C SER A 257 -19.50 14.56 7.50
N GLY A 258 -19.38 13.55 6.63
CA GLY A 258 -19.94 13.57 5.27
C GLY A 258 -21.48 13.63 5.25
N ARG A 259 -22.13 13.24 6.35
CA ARG A 259 -23.58 13.40 6.59
C ARG A 259 -23.90 14.59 7.48
N GLY A 260 -22.95 15.49 7.73
CA GLY A 260 -23.18 16.81 8.34
C GLY A 260 -23.02 16.87 9.86
N GLY A 261 -22.67 15.78 10.53
CA GLY A 261 -22.29 15.85 11.94
C GLY A 261 -20.93 16.51 12.14
N ARG A 262 -20.63 16.92 13.37
CA ARG A 262 -19.51 17.83 13.68
C ARG A 262 -18.76 17.41 14.92
N PHE A 263 -17.44 17.51 14.89
CA PHE A 263 -16.59 17.35 16.07
C PHE A 263 -16.37 18.70 16.77
N VAL A 264 -16.48 18.72 18.09
CA VAL A 264 -16.30 19.91 18.94
C VAL A 264 -15.42 19.53 20.12
N ARG A 265 -14.37 20.30 20.40
CA ARG A 265 -13.57 20.12 21.62
C ARG A 265 -14.23 20.86 22.79
N ASP A 266 -14.26 20.23 23.96
CA ASP A 266 -14.62 20.91 25.21
C ASP A 266 -13.42 21.70 25.78
N PRO A 267 -13.60 22.45 26.88
CA PRO A 267 -12.52 23.21 27.51
C PRO A 267 -11.33 22.36 27.99
N ASP A 268 -11.55 21.08 28.29
CA ASP A 268 -10.51 20.12 28.70
C ASP A 268 -9.78 19.50 27.50
N GLY A 269 -10.17 19.88 26.28
CA GLY A 269 -9.58 19.42 25.03
C GLY A 269 -10.11 18.06 24.54
N VAL A 270 -11.10 17.48 25.22
CA VAL A 270 -11.73 16.22 24.83
C VAL A 270 -12.62 16.46 23.61
N LEU A 271 -12.48 15.60 22.60
CA LEU A 271 -13.28 15.67 21.38
C LEU A 271 -14.65 15.02 21.60
N HIS A 272 -15.71 15.77 21.32
CA HIS A 272 -17.09 15.32 21.33
C HIS A 272 -17.68 15.37 19.92
N TYR A 273 -18.65 14.50 19.65
CA TYR A 273 -19.35 14.48 18.37
C TYR A 273 -20.79 14.95 18.51
N ARG A 274 -21.21 15.87 17.64
CA ARG A 274 -22.60 16.32 17.48
C ARG A 274 -23.19 15.68 16.24
N ALA A 275 -24.07 14.72 16.45
CA ALA A 275 -24.77 14.03 15.37
C ALA A 275 -25.70 14.97 14.60
N SER A 276 -25.82 14.74 13.30
CA SER A 276 -26.81 15.40 12.44
C SER A 276 -28.17 14.68 12.42
N GLY A 277 -28.21 13.43 12.90
CA GLY A 277 -29.38 12.55 12.81
C GLY A 277 -29.46 11.78 11.50
N ARG A 278 -28.43 11.87 10.64
CA ARG A 278 -28.33 11.14 9.36
C ARG A 278 -27.35 9.97 9.41
N GLU A 279 -26.63 9.81 10.52
CA GLU A 279 -25.61 8.79 10.70
C GLU A 279 -26.22 7.40 10.96
N PRO A 280 -25.66 6.31 10.42
CA PRO A 280 -25.95 4.96 10.88
C PRO A 280 -25.23 4.66 12.22
N VAL A 281 -25.57 3.55 12.86
CA VAL A 281 -24.83 3.02 14.02
C VAL A 281 -23.91 1.90 13.54
N LEU A 282 -22.60 2.10 13.58
CA LEU A 282 -21.64 1.11 13.09
C LEU A 282 -21.25 0.11 14.18
N LEU A 283 -21.39 -1.18 13.88
CA LEU A 283 -20.89 -2.30 14.65
C LEU A 283 -19.59 -2.79 14.01
N ALA A 284 -18.48 -2.27 14.50
CA ALA A 284 -17.16 -2.46 13.90
C ALA A 284 -16.56 -3.81 14.28
N ALA A 285 -16.23 -4.61 13.27
CA ALA A 285 -15.58 -5.90 13.40
C ALA A 285 -14.19 -5.89 12.77
N SER A 286 -13.22 -6.56 13.37
CA SER A 286 -11.92 -6.80 12.74
C SER A 286 -11.30 -8.08 13.24
N ARG A 287 -10.33 -8.62 12.49
CA ARG A 287 -9.58 -9.80 12.96
C ARG A 287 -8.93 -9.57 14.33
N ARG A 288 -8.47 -8.35 14.63
CA ARG A 288 -7.80 -8.00 15.90
C ARG A 288 -8.74 -7.46 16.98
N GLY A 289 -9.99 -7.19 16.61
CA GLY A 289 -10.98 -6.52 17.43
C GLY A 289 -10.70 -5.05 17.79
N VAL A 290 -9.63 -4.47 17.26
CA VAL A 290 -9.23 -3.07 17.44
C VAL A 290 -8.95 -2.40 16.08
N PRO A 291 -9.01 -1.06 15.99
CA PRO A 291 -8.58 -0.33 14.79
C PRO A 291 -7.05 -0.38 14.62
N TYR A 292 -6.56 0.10 13.47
CA TYR A 292 -5.12 0.38 13.31
C TYR A 292 -4.63 1.39 14.35
N ARG A 293 -3.38 1.24 14.79
CA ARG A 293 -2.73 2.17 15.70
C ARG A 293 -2.49 3.53 15.04
N SER A 294 -2.40 4.63 15.80
CA SER A 294 -2.17 5.95 15.20
C SER A 294 -0.77 6.04 14.59
N LYS A 295 -0.50 7.02 13.73
CA LYS A 295 0.90 7.38 13.43
C LYS A 295 1.64 7.82 14.69
N ILE A 296 2.92 7.44 14.78
CA ILE A 296 3.84 7.91 15.84
C ILE A 296 4.10 9.40 15.63
N GLY A 297 3.89 10.20 16.68
CA GLY A 297 3.95 11.66 16.65
C GLY A 297 5.34 12.26 16.95
N TYR A 298 6.31 11.43 17.34
CA TYR A 298 7.66 11.85 17.73
C TYR A 298 8.75 11.29 16.80
N ARG A 299 9.96 11.86 16.93
CA ARG A 299 11.21 11.40 16.30
C ARG A 299 12.23 11.09 17.40
N PHE A 300 13.31 10.42 17.05
CA PHE A 300 14.46 10.29 17.95
C PHE A 300 15.06 11.67 18.22
N ALA A 301 15.16 12.04 19.50
CA ALA A 301 15.61 13.36 19.93
C ALA A 301 17.08 13.64 19.55
N ASP A 302 17.87 12.58 19.50
CA ASP A 302 19.29 12.50 19.17
C ASP A 302 19.56 12.36 17.66
N GLY A 303 18.52 12.23 16.83
CA GLY A 303 18.66 12.14 15.37
C GLY A 303 19.27 10.84 14.83
N HIS A 304 19.78 9.95 15.69
CA HIS A 304 20.31 8.65 15.30
C HIS A 304 19.20 7.68 14.90
N PRO A 305 19.35 6.90 13.82
CA PRO A 305 18.37 5.89 13.43
C PRO A 305 18.29 4.76 14.46
N ALA A 306 17.26 3.92 14.34
CA ALA A 306 17.19 2.68 15.12
C ALA A 306 18.41 1.78 14.84
N ALA A 307 18.71 0.89 15.79
CA ALA A 307 19.74 -0.12 15.61
C ALA A 307 19.50 -0.90 14.31
N ALA A 308 20.59 -1.19 13.58
CA ALA A 308 20.51 -1.98 12.37
C ALA A 308 19.98 -3.40 12.67
N PRO A 309 19.31 -4.06 11.70
CA PRO A 309 18.90 -5.45 11.84
C PRO A 309 20.07 -6.35 12.22
N ARG A 310 19.90 -7.16 13.27
CA ARG A 310 20.91 -8.04 13.84
C ARG A 310 20.69 -9.50 13.46
N PHE A 311 19.44 -9.89 13.21
CA PHE A 311 19.00 -11.28 13.05
C PHE A 311 18.51 -11.59 11.63
N LEU A 312 17.65 -10.77 11.02
CA LEU A 312 17.24 -10.90 9.63
C LEU A 312 18.30 -10.26 8.71
N THR A 313 19.43 -10.95 8.57
CA THR A 313 20.57 -10.51 7.77
C THR A 313 20.85 -11.48 6.63
N ALA A 314 21.56 -11.02 5.59
CA ALA A 314 22.01 -11.88 4.50
C ALA A 314 22.91 -13.03 4.99
N GLU A 315 23.71 -12.81 6.04
CA GLU A 315 24.53 -13.85 6.66
C GLU A 315 23.66 -14.92 7.32
N THR A 316 22.67 -14.51 8.12
CA THR A 316 21.74 -15.45 8.77
C THR A 316 20.97 -16.25 7.73
N LEU A 317 20.43 -15.60 6.69
CA LEU A 317 19.69 -16.25 5.61
C LEU A 317 20.55 -17.28 4.86
N ARG A 318 21.83 -16.99 4.62
CA ARG A 318 22.76 -17.96 3.99
C ARG A 318 23.01 -19.21 4.82
N ARG A 319 22.93 -19.11 6.16
CA ARG A 319 23.11 -20.23 7.09
C ARG A 319 21.81 -20.97 7.39
N LEU A 320 20.65 -20.36 7.09
CA LEU A 320 19.35 -20.92 7.39
C LEU A 320 19.04 -22.09 6.45
N PRO A 321 18.82 -23.32 6.95
CA PRO A 321 18.63 -24.47 6.10
C PRO A 321 17.35 -24.34 5.27
N ARG A 322 17.45 -24.61 3.96
CA ARG A 322 16.29 -24.79 3.09
C ARG A 322 15.82 -26.24 3.18
N ARG A 323 14.58 -26.48 3.61
CA ARG A 323 14.02 -27.85 3.60
C ARG A 323 13.67 -28.21 2.15
N SER A 324 14.38 -29.21 1.60
CA SER A 324 14.14 -29.91 0.32
C SER A 324 13.46 -29.10 -0.79
N GLY A 325 14.25 -28.31 -1.55
CA GLY A 325 13.82 -27.72 -2.83
C GLY A 325 12.76 -26.61 -2.78
N ALA A 326 12.16 -26.35 -1.62
CA ALA A 326 11.21 -25.26 -1.43
C ALA A 326 11.89 -23.99 -0.89
N GLY A 327 11.33 -22.82 -1.23
CA GLY A 327 11.70 -21.54 -0.61
C GLY A 327 11.40 -21.52 0.90
N TRP A 328 11.89 -20.49 1.60
CA TRP A 328 11.62 -20.30 3.03
C TRP A 328 10.13 -20.10 3.30
N GLU A 329 9.67 -20.61 4.45
CA GLU A 329 8.33 -20.34 4.96
C GLU A 329 8.34 -19.05 5.80
N LEU A 330 7.40 -18.15 5.55
CA LEU A 330 7.42 -16.80 6.14
C LEU A 330 7.21 -16.86 7.65
N GLU A 331 6.17 -17.52 8.14
CA GLU A 331 5.86 -17.58 9.58
C GLU A 331 6.82 -18.50 10.36
N ARG A 332 7.34 -19.55 9.72
CA ARG A 332 8.23 -20.52 10.38
C ARG A 332 9.69 -20.05 10.39
N ASP A 333 10.22 -19.65 9.23
CA ASP A 333 11.66 -19.45 9.06
C ASP A 333 12.05 -17.97 9.19
N ILE A 334 11.18 -17.05 8.77
CA ILE A 334 11.51 -15.63 8.65
C ILE A 334 10.92 -14.78 9.79
N ARG A 335 9.64 -14.98 10.14
CA ARG A 335 8.93 -14.21 11.18
C ARG A 335 9.67 -14.21 12.53
N PRO A 336 10.26 -15.32 13.01
CA PRO A 336 11.01 -15.28 14.27
C PRO A 336 12.21 -14.32 14.23
N LEU A 337 12.88 -14.18 13.08
CA LEU A 337 13.98 -13.23 12.90
C LEU A 337 13.48 -11.77 12.90
N VAL A 338 12.31 -11.53 12.31
CA VAL A 338 11.65 -10.20 12.34
C VAL A 338 11.31 -9.79 13.77
N ASP A 339 10.67 -10.69 14.53
CA ASP A 339 10.29 -10.39 15.90
C ASP A 339 11.52 -10.13 16.78
N LEU A 340 12.61 -10.89 16.58
CA LEU A 340 13.89 -10.67 17.24
C LEU A 340 14.52 -9.30 16.90
N ASP A 341 14.50 -8.89 15.62
CA ASP A 341 15.02 -7.57 15.22
C ASP A 341 14.18 -6.42 15.76
N MET A 342 12.85 -6.58 15.81
CA MET A 342 11.98 -5.59 16.44
C MET A 342 12.27 -5.46 17.93
N ALA A 343 12.41 -6.59 18.64
CA ALA A 343 12.78 -6.63 20.05
C ALA A 343 14.17 -6.02 20.29
N TRP A 344 15.15 -6.35 19.45
CA TRP A 344 16.50 -5.80 19.53
C TRP A 344 16.51 -4.29 19.38
N ALA A 345 15.83 -3.75 18.37
CA ALA A 345 15.72 -2.31 18.17
C ALA A 345 14.99 -1.61 19.32
N HIS A 346 13.92 -2.23 19.83
CA HIS A 346 13.18 -1.76 21.01
C HIS A 346 14.08 -1.66 22.24
N TYR A 347 14.71 -2.77 22.63
CA TYR A 347 15.55 -2.82 23.82
C TYR A 347 16.82 -2.00 23.66
N HIS A 348 17.46 -1.98 22.48
CA HIS A 348 18.59 -1.08 22.23
C HIS A 348 18.19 0.36 22.54
N ARG A 349 17.03 0.82 22.03
CA ARG A 349 16.57 2.18 22.31
C ARG A 349 16.24 2.41 23.77
N LEU A 350 15.62 1.44 24.44
CA LEU A 350 15.31 1.50 25.87
C LEU A 350 16.59 1.65 26.71
N PHE A 351 17.57 0.75 26.55
CA PHE A 351 18.80 0.74 27.32
C PHE A 351 19.74 1.91 27.00
N THR A 352 19.69 2.48 25.80
CA THR A 352 20.59 3.59 25.42
C THR A 352 20.01 4.96 25.72
N ALA A 353 18.70 5.15 25.54
CA ALA A 353 18.04 6.45 25.69
C ALA A 353 17.20 6.60 26.98
N HIS A 354 16.94 5.50 27.70
CA HIS A 354 16.08 5.45 28.89
C HIS A 354 16.73 4.58 29.99
N ARG A 355 18.02 4.81 30.27
CA ARG A 355 18.84 4.00 31.19
C ARG A 355 18.25 3.89 32.60
N ASP A 356 17.52 4.90 33.04
CA ASP A 356 16.81 4.95 34.32
C ASP A 356 15.67 3.92 34.44
N ARG A 357 15.25 3.32 33.32
CA ARG A 357 14.16 2.33 33.23
C ARG A 357 14.66 0.89 33.07
N THR A 358 15.97 0.69 33.19
CA THR A 358 16.64 -0.61 33.06
C THR A 358 17.57 -0.87 34.24
N THR A 359 17.78 -2.12 34.60
CA THR A 359 18.64 -2.51 35.76
C THR A 359 19.99 -3.10 35.37
N ALA A 360 20.29 -3.19 34.07
CA ALA A 360 21.56 -3.69 33.54
C ALA A 360 22.10 -2.78 32.43
N ASP A 361 23.38 -2.92 32.11
CA ASP A 361 23.98 -2.24 30.97
C ASP A 361 23.61 -2.92 29.65
N TRP A 362 23.58 -2.12 28.58
CA TRP A 362 23.24 -2.60 27.24
C TRP A 362 24.11 -3.77 26.79
N ASP A 363 25.43 -3.70 26.99
CA ASP A 363 26.35 -4.73 26.48
C ASP A 363 26.08 -6.10 27.13
N ALA A 364 25.86 -6.12 28.45
CA ALA A 364 25.49 -7.34 29.17
C ALA A 364 24.14 -7.90 28.70
N PHE A 365 23.13 -7.03 28.53
CA PHE A 365 21.83 -7.42 28.00
C PHE A 365 21.95 -7.95 26.56
N ALA A 366 22.67 -7.26 25.70
CA ALA A 366 22.86 -7.56 24.29
C ALA A 366 23.52 -8.93 24.11
N ASP A 367 24.55 -9.25 24.90
CA ASP A 367 25.24 -10.54 24.85
C ASP A 367 24.37 -11.71 25.32
N GLU A 368 23.62 -11.55 26.42
CA GLU A 368 22.68 -12.57 26.89
C GLU A 368 21.50 -12.75 25.90
N PHE A 369 20.95 -11.65 25.38
CA PHE A 369 19.88 -11.67 24.39
C PHE A 369 20.32 -12.35 23.09
N ALA A 370 21.50 -12.01 22.57
CA ALA A 370 22.05 -12.60 21.36
C ALA A 370 22.33 -14.11 21.51
N ARG A 371 22.80 -14.56 22.68
CA ARG A 371 22.96 -15.99 22.98
C ARG A 371 21.62 -16.74 23.00
N ALA A 372 20.63 -16.21 23.72
CA ALA A 372 19.29 -16.79 23.77
C ALA A 372 18.65 -16.89 22.36
N ALA A 373 18.88 -15.87 21.52
CA ALA A 373 18.42 -15.89 20.13
C ALA A 373 19.20 -16.89 19.26
N ALA A 374 20.51 -17.04 19.45
CA ALA A 374 21.34 -17.99 18.70
C ALA A 374 20.97 -19.44 18.99
N ASP A 375 20.69 -19.78 20.26
CA ASP A 375 20.23 -21.11 20.66
C ASP A 375 18.92 -21.48 19.93
N PHE A 376 17.99 -20.54 19.82
CA PHE A 376 16.75 -20.73 19.04
C PHE A 376 17.03 -20.94 17.54
N ILE A 377 17.85 -20.08 16.93
CA ILE A 377 18.19 -20.18 15.51
C ILE A 377 18.89 -21.52 15.21
N GLY A 378 19.79 -21.98 16.08
CA GLY A 378 20.44 -23.28 15.97
C GLY A 378 19.48 -24.47 16.13
N CYS A 379 18.51 -24.36 17.04
CA CYS A 379 17.47 -25.37 17.28
C CYS A 379 16.40 -25.47 16.18
N SER A 380 16.34 -24.55 15.21
CA SER A 380 15.41 -24.63 14.07
C SER A 380 15.66 -25.83 13.13
N THR A 381 16.71 -26.61 13.41
CA THR A 381 16.97 -27.95 12.88
C THR A 381 16.17 -29.07 13.56
N GLY A 382 15.40 -28.79 14.62
CA GLY A 382 14.52 -29.71 15.36
C GLY A 382 13.15 -29.10 15.75
N PRO A 383 12.26 -29.86 16.43
CA PRO A 383 10.86 -29.48 16.69
C PRO A 383 10.69 -28.55 17.90
N CYS A 384 11.45 -27.45 17.98
CA CYS A 384 11.31 -26.51 19.10
C CYS A 384 10.03 -25.66 18.97
N VAL A 385 9.19 -25.70 20.02
CA VAL A 385 7.81 -25.16 20.05
C VAL A 385 7.70 -23.78 20.71
N LEU A 386 8.79 -23.19 21.21
CA LEU A 386 8.76 -21.89 21.90
C LEU A 386 9.27 -20.75 20.99
N PRO A 387 8.51 -19.65 20.81
CA PRO A 387 8.97 -18.46 20.10
C PRO A 387 10.24 -17.87 20.75
N PRO A 388 11.20 -17.33 19.97
CA PRO A 388 12.51 -16.88 20.47
C PRO A 388 12.43 -15.85 21.61
N ILE A 389 11.44 -14.96 21.59
CA ILE A 389 11.23 -13.94 22.65
C ILE A 389 10.81 -14.57 23.99
N ARG A 390 10.21 -15.76 23.97
CA ARG A 390 9.93 -16.51 25.20
C ARG A 390 11.21 -17.01 25.87
N ALA A 391 12.24 -17.36 25.10
CA ALA A 391 13.54 -17.74 25.64
C ALA A 391 14.24 -16.57 26.35
N ALA A 392 14.10 -15.35 25.82
CA ALA A 392 14.62 -14.13 26.44
C ALA A 392 13.73 -13.54 27.55
N SER A 393 12.57 -14.14 27.85
CA SER A 393 11.59 -13.54 28.78
C SER A 393 12.11 -13.40 30.21
N SER A 394 12.91 -14.36 30.69
CA SER A 394 13.52 -14.26 32.02
C SER A 394 14.55 -13.14 32.11
N LEU A 395 15.35 -12.94 31.05
CA LEU A 395 16.29 -11.82 30.95
C LEU A 395 15.53 -10.48 30.98
N VAL A 396 14.51 -10.34 30.12
CA VAL A 396 13.69 -9.12 30.05
C VAL A 396 13.01 -8.83 31.38
N ALA A 397 12.41 -9.83 32.04
CA ALA A 397 11.72 -9.62 33.31
C ALA A 397 12.65 -9.14 34.44
N ARG A 398 13.91 -9.61 34.46
CA ARG A 398 14.91 -9.18 35.45
C ARG A 398 15.51 -7.79 35.14
N THR A 399 15.62 -7.45 33.86
CA THR A 399 16.35 -6.24 33.40
C THR A 399 15.48 -5.05 33.04
N VAL A 400 14.19 -5.29 32.78
CA VAL A 400 13.17 -4.29 32.43
C VAL A 400 12.03 -4.38 33.45
N PRO A 401 12.09 -3.60 34.56
CA PRO A 401 11.15 -3.73 35.67
C PRO A 401 9.71 -3.40 35.28
N ASP A 402 9.49 -2.33 34.51
CA ASP A 402 8.16 -1.90 34.09
C ASP A 402 7.62 -2.80 32.96
N PRO A 403 6.49 -3.50 33.15
CA PRO A 403 5.84 -4.27 32.09
C PRO A 403 5.49 -3.45 30.84
N ALA A 404 5.23 -2.14 30.97
CA ALA A 404 4.92 -1.26 29.85
C ALA A 404 6.11 -1.03 28.89
N ASP A 405 7.31 -1.39 29.32
CA ASP A 405 8.55 -1.34 28.53
C ASP A 405 8.96 -2.68 27.93
N ARG A 406 8.23 -3.75 28.23
CA ARG A 406 8.52 -5.08 27.70
C ARG A 406 7.91 -5.22 26.30
N PHE A 407 8.73 -5.68 25.36
CA PHE A 407 8.29 -5.96 24.00
C PHE A 407 7.65 -7.35 23.93
N ASP A 408 6.38 -7.40 23.55
CA ASP A 408 5.64 -8.65 23.29
C ASP A 408 4.99 -8.58 21.89
N PRO A 409 5.53 -9.31 20.89
CA PRO A 409 5.00 -9.27 19.52
C PRO A 409 3.61 -9.90 19.41
N ALA A 410 3.25 -10.85 20.29
CA ALA A 410 1.94 -11.51 20.26
C ALA A 410 0.86 -10.56 20.77
N LEU A 411 1.10 -9.87 21.88
CA LEU A 411 0.17 -8.84 22.38
C LEU A 411 0.13 -7.61 21.48
N LEU A 412 1.26 -7.26 20.83
CA LEU A 412 1.27 -6.21 19.82
C LEU A 412 0.36 -6.58 18.65
N ASP A 413 0.47 -7.80 18.08
CA ASP A 413 -0.37 -8.24 16.96
C ASP A 413 -1.83 -8.46 17.36
N ARG A 414 -2.09 -9.10 18.50
CA ARG A 414 -3.44 -9.53 18.92
C ARG A 414 -3.76 -9.05 20.35
N PRO A 415 -4.11 -7.76 20.52
CA PRO A 415 -4.32 -7.18 21.86
C PRO A 415 -5.57 -7.69 22.59
N LEU A 416 -6.49 -8.34 21.87
CA LEU A 416 -7.69 -8.97 22.46
C LEU A 416 -7.59 -10.49 22.58
N ALA A 417 -6.49 -11.11 22.13
CA ALA A 417 -6.37 -12.57 22.10
C ALA A 417 -6.63 -13.19 23.48
N GLY A 418 -7.58 -14.12 23.53
CA GLY A 418 -7.92 -14.86 24.74
C GLY A 418 -8.72 -14.05 25.78
N ARG A 419 -9.09 -12.79 25.49
CA ARG A 419 -9.94 -11.98 26.35
C ARG A 419 -11.41 -12.20 26.03
N ARG A 420 -12.21 -12.39 27.08
CA ARG A 420 -13.67 -12.48 27.02
C ARG A 420 -14.27 -11.34 27.83
N PHE A 421 -15.35 -10.76 27.32
CA PHE A 421 -16.05 -9.65 27.96
C PHE A 421 -17.45 -10.11 28.38
N ALA A 422 -17.93 -9.58 29.50
CA ALA A 422 -19.24 -9.93 30.04
C ALA A 422 -20.37 -9.50 29.12
N ASP A 423 -20.23 -8.32 28.51
CA ASP A 423 -21.20 -7.72 27.59
C ASP A 423 -20.51 -6.79 26.57
N SER A 424 -21.31 -6.21 25.68
CA SER A 424 -20.84 -5.26 24.66
C SER A 424 -20.28 -3.96 25.26
N ALA A 425 -20.79 -3.50 26.41
CA ALA A 425 -20.31 -2.26 27.03
C ALA A 425 -18.88 -2.43 27.57
N ALA A 426 -18.61 -3.57 28.22
CA ALA A 426 -17.28 -3.93 28.70
C ALA A 426 -16.26 -4.09 27.55
N LEU A 427 -16.69 -4.67 26.42
CA LEU A 427 -15.88 -4.73 25.21
C LEU A 427 -15.61 -3.32 24.65
N ASP A 428 -16.64 -2.49 24.57
CA ASP A 428 -16.51 -1.11 24.09
C ASP A 428 -15.55 -0.30 24.96
N ASP A 429 -15.64 -0.42 26.29
CA ASP A 429 -14.71 0.20 27.23
C ASP A 429 -13.28 -0.28 27.04
N ALA A 430 -13.08 -1.59 26.87
CA ALA A 430 -11.75 -2.16 26.65
C ALA A 430 -11.11 -1.68 25.35
N VAL A 431 -11.88 -1.59 24.26
CA VAL A 431 -11.38 -1.07 22.97
C VAL A 431 -11.13 0.43 23.06
N ARG A 432 -12.01 1.21 23.70
CA ARG A 432 -11.78 2.65 23.94
C ARG A 432 -10.51 2.88 24.76
N ALA A 433 -10.31 2.12 25.83
CA ALA A 433 -9.10 2.20 26.66
C ALA A 433 -7.84 1.86 25.84
N HIS A 434 -7.90 0.82 25.02
CA HIS A 434 -6.80 0.45 24.11
C HIS A 434 -6.44 1.59 23.14
N VAL A 435 -7.44 2.18 22.49
CA VAL A 435 -7.25 3.28 21.53
C VAL A 435 -6.73 4.54 22.24
N ALA A 436 -7.27 4.89 23.41
CA ALA A 436 -6.80 6.03 24.19
C ALA A 436 -5.34 5.85 24.66
N ALA A 437 -4.98 4.65 25.12
CA ALA A 437 -3.61 4.33 25.49
C ALA A 437 -2.65 4.41 24.30
N ASP A 438 -3.06 3.92 23.11
CA ASP A 438 -2.25 4.04 21.89
C ASP A 438 -2.03 5.51 21.49
N ILE A 439 -3.09 6.33 21.51
CA ILE A 439 -3.00 7.77 21.23
C ILE A 439 -2.02 8.47 22.18
N ALA A 440 -2.13 8.22 23.48
CA ALA A 440 -1.25 8.82 24.49
C ALA A 440 0.19 8.35 24.31
N ARG A 441 0.40 7.04 24.17
CA ARG A 441 1.73 6.42 24.01
C ARG A 441 2.44 6.92 22.75
N ARG A 442 1.73 7.01 21.63
CA ARG A 442 2.29 7.47 20.35
C ARG A 442 2.49 8.98 20.26
N ALA A 443 2.07 9.74 21.25
CA ALA A 443 2.34 11.17 21.38
C ALA A 443 3.52 11.50 22.31
N ASP A 444 4.03 10.52 23.05
CA ASP A 444 5.04 10.72 24.09
C ASP A 444 6.37 10.06 23.71
N ALA A 445 7.42 10.89 23.54
CA ALA A 445 8.75 10.44 23.12
C ALA A 445 9.45 9.52 24.14
N ARG A 446 8.95 9.41 25.38
CA ARG A 446 9.40 8.38 26.34
C ARG A 446 9.19 6.97 25.81
N PHE A 447 8.26 6.78 24.88
CA PHE A 447 8.04 5.52 24.17
C PHE A 447 8.81 5.44 22.83
N SER A 448 9.94 6.14 22.72
CA SER A 448 10.84 6.00 21.56
C SER A 448 11.24 4.55 21.18
N PRO A 449 11.28 3.56 22.10
CA PRO A 449 11.44 2.15 21.71
C PRO A 449 10.42 1.65 20.68
N ASP A 450 9.16 2.12 20.73
CA ASP A 450 8.11 1.75 19.77
C ASP A 450 8.47 2.21 18.34
N LEU A 451 9.08 3.40 18.20
CA LEU A 451 9.53 3.90 16.91
C LEU A 451 10.69 3.06 16.37
N ALA A 452 11.59 2.61 17.25
CA ALA A 452 12.69 1.73 16.88
C ALA A 452 12.18 0.37 16.37
N ALA A 453 11.24 -0.24 17.09
CA ALA A 453 10.57 -1.47 16.64
C ALA A 453 9.83 -1.29 15.31
N GLN A 454 9.14 -0.17 15.12
CA GLN A 454 8.44 0.14 13.86
C GLN A 454 9.41 0.31 12.68
N GLN A 455 10.57 0.93 12.89
CA GLN A 455 11.61 1.06 11.85
C GLN A 455 12.23 -0.29 11.50
N ALA A 456 12.51 -1.14 12.49
CA ALA A 456 12.97 -2.52 12.27
C ALA A 456 11.96 -3.34 11.46
N LEU A 457 10.67 -3.23 11.80
CA LEU A 457 9.58 -3.86 11.04
C LEU A 457 9.52 -3.34 9.59
N GLY A 458 9.77 -2.05 9.37
CA GLY A 458 9.88 -1.46 8.04
C GLY A 458 11.02 -2.04 7.20
N ALA A 459 12.21 -2.17 7.79
CA ALA A 459 13.36 -2.79 7.14
C ALA A 459 13.09 -4.27 6.81
N ALA A 460 12.49 -5.01 7.75
CA ALA A 460 12.10 -6.40 7.56
C ALA A 460 11.07 -6.58 6.43
N TYR A 461 10.06 -5.70 6.36
CA TYR A 461 9.06 -5.71 5.29
C TYR A 461 9.71 -5.53 3.91
N GLY A 462 10.69 -4.63 3.79
CA GLY A 462 11.48 -4.46 2.57
C GLY A 462 12.29 -5.71 2.20
N THR A 463 12.93 -6.36 3.17
CA THR A 463 13.66 -7.62 2.94
C THR A 463 12.72 -8.74 2.50
N ILE A 464 11.59 -8.94 3.17
CA ILE A 464 10.59 -9.95 2.80
C ILE A 464 10.04 -9.71 1.39
N GLY A 465 9.79 -8.45 1.03
CA GLY A 465 9.40 -8.09 -0.33
C GLY A 465 10.43 -8.50 -1.39
N ARG A 466 11.73 -8.32 -1.11
CA ARG A 466 12.82 -8.78 -1.98
C ARG A 466 12.90 -10.31 -2.07
N LEU A 467 12.78 -11.02 -0.94
CA LEU A 467 12.75 -12.49 -0.91
C LEU A 467 11.58 -13.03 -1.75
N ALA A 468 10.40 -12.43 -1.63
CA ALA A 468 9.23 -12.80 -2.40
C ALA A 468 9.44 -12.57 -3.91
N ALA A 469 10.02 -11.42 -4.28
CA ALA A 469 10.29 -11.07 -5.68
C ALA A 469 11.37 -11.97 -6.31
N ALA A 470 12.34 -12.42 -5.52
CA ALA A 470 13.39 -13.36 -5.94
C ALA A 470 12.93 -14.83 -5.97
N GLY A 471 11.67 -15.12 -5.59
CA GLY A 471 11.17 -16.49 -5.51
C GLY A 471 11.76 -17.31 -4.37
N GLU A 472 12.38 -16.67 -3.39
CA GLU A 472 13.04 -17.33 -2.25
C GLU A 472 12.07 -17.70 -1.12
N LEU A 473 10.85 -17.15 -1.15
CA LEU A 473 9.74 -17.61 -0.31
C LEU A 473 8.92 -18.68 -1.03
N SER A 474 8.47 -19.70 -0.30
CA SER A 474 7.63 -20.75 -0.87
C SER A 474 6.35 -20.17 -1.48
N GLU A 475 5.84 -20.81 -2.53
CA GLU A 475 4.56 -20.40 -3.17
C GLU A 475 3.40 -20.40 -2.18
N ARG A 476 3.39 -21.39 -1.26
CA ARG A 476 2.43 -21.47 -0.17
C ARG A 476 2.52 -20.22 0.71
N SER A 477 3.69 -19.87 1.21
CA SER A 477 3.90 -18.70 2.07
C SER A 477 3.52 -17.39 1.38
N ARG A 478 3.88 -17.23 0.10
CA ARG A 478 3.49 -16.06 -0.70
C ARG A 478 1.97 -15.90 -0.81
N ARG A 479 1.23 -17.00 -0.84
CA ARG A 479 -0.23 -17.04 -0.95
C ARG A 479 -0.97 -16.96 0.40
N GLU A 480 -0.54 -17.73 1.39
CA GLU A 480 -1.27 -17.97 2.63
C GLU A 480 -0.79 -17.07 3.79
N GLU A 481 0.51 -16.80 3.88
CA GLU A 481 1.12 -16.16 5.05
C GLU A 481 1.40 -14.67 4.83
N MET A 482 1.83 -14.31 3.61
CA MET A 482 2.12 -12.91 3.24
C MET A 482 0.95 -11.94 3.50
N PRO A 483 -0.33 -12.26 3.22
CA PRO A 483 -1.45 -11.37 3.56
C PRO A 483 -1.60 -11.13 5.06
N GLY A 484 -1.28 -12.14 5.89
CA GLY A 484 -1.27 -12.05 7.36
C GLY A 484 -0.20 -11.07 7.83
N PHE A 485 1.04 -11.29 7.40
CA PHE A 485 2.18 -10.43 7.72
C PHE A 485 1.99 -8.99 7.23
N HIS A 486 1.48 -8.81 6.00
CA HIS A 486 1.11 -7.49 5.49
C HIS A 486 0.06 -6.80 6.37
N GLY A 487 -0.93 -7.57 6.85
CA GLY A 487 -1.94 -7.05 7.79
C GLY A 487 -1.36 -6.65 9.14
N PHE A 488 -0.29 -7.30 9.62
CA PHE A 488 0.46 -6.91 10.83
C PHE A 488 1.27 -5.64 10.62
N PHE A 489 2.05 -5.59 9.54
CA PHE A 489 2.77 -4.39 9.12
C PHE A 489 1.85 -3.17 9.03
N SER A 490 0.71 -3.31 8.34
CA SER A 490 -0.22 -2.20 8.14
C SER A 490 -0.86 -1.73 9.45
N TYR A 491 -1.18 -2.64 10.36
CA TYR A 491 -1.77 -2.31 11.66
C TYR A 491 -0.81 -1.51 12.56
N LEU A 492 0.49 -1.82 12.55
CA LEU A 492 1.50 -1.11 13.37
C LEU A 492 2.05 0.16 12.71
N SER A 493 2.28 0.13 11.40
CA SER A 493 3.10 1.11 10.67
C SER A 493 2.29 2.00 9.72
N SER A 494 1.15 1.51 9.21
CA SER A 494 0.32 2.22 8.20
C SER A 494 -0.92 2.88 8.79
N GLY A 495 -0.91 3.12 10.10
CA GLY A 495 -1.97 3.72 10.88
C GLY A 495 -2.54 5.06 10.39
N PRO A 496 -3.77 5.43 10.80
CA PRO A 496 -4.34 6.74 10.48
C PRO A 496 -3.70 7.87 11.31
N PRO A 497 -3.97 9.14 10.96
CA PRO A 497 -3.66 10.29 11.81
C PRO A 497 -4.25 10.12 13.22
N ARG A 498 -3.53 10.59 14.26
CA ARG A 498 -4.00 10.55 15.66
C ARG A 498 -5.42 11.10 15.82
N LEU A 499 -5.72 12.23 15.17
CA LEU A 499 -7.03 12.87 15.21
C LEU A 499 -8.16 11.92 14.76
N ARG A 500 -7.92 11.00 13.82
CA ARG A 500 -8.94 10.03 13.38
C ARG A 500 -9.29 9.01 14.46
N LEU A 501 -8.34 8.68 15.33
CA LEU A 501 -8.63 7.81 16.47
C LEU A 501 -9.31 8.60 17.60
N GLU A 502 -8.99 9.88 17.79
CA GLU A 502 -9.76 10.76 18.70
C GLU A 502 -11.22 10.91 18.23
N GLU A 503 -11.44 11.05 16.93
CA GLU A 503 -12.77 11.05 16.29
C GLU A 503 -13.50 9.72 16.51
N LEU A 504 -12.83 8.57 16.30
CA LEU A 504 -13.40 7.26 16.59
C LEU A 504 -13.85 7.13 18.06
N LEU A 505 -13.02 7.58 19.00
CA LEU A 505 -13.37 7.60 20.42
C LEU A 505 -14.61 8.48 20.70
N ALA A 506 -14.69 9.64 20.06
CA ALA A 506 -15.83 10.55 20.20
C ALA A 506 -17.12 9.94 19.62
N LEU A 507 -17.04 9.29 18.46
CA LEU A 507 -18.16 8.59 17.83
C LEU A 507 -18.62 7.39 18.66
N SER A 508 -17.69 6.65 19.29
CA SER A 508 -18.04 5.56 20.18
C SER A 508 -18.74 6.04 21.46
N ARG A 509 -18.24 7.11 22.09
CA ARG A 509 -18.92 7.75 23.23
C ARG A 509 -20.31 8.28 22.88
N ALA A 510 -20.50 8.77 21.65
CA ALA A 510 -21.80 9.21 21.15
C ALA A 510 -22.74 8.04 20.79
N GLY A 511 -22.31 6.78 20.94
CA GLY A 511 -23.12 5.60 20.65
C GLY A 511 -23.25 5.26 19.17
N LEU A 512 -22.54 5.96 18.28
CA LEU A 512 -22.57 5.76 16.83
C LEU A 512 -21.58 4.70 16.34
N VAL A 513 -20.60 4.32 17.18
CA VAL A 513 -19.68 3.22 16.90
C VAL A 513 -19.59 2.30 18.11
N ARG A 514 -19.86 1.01 17.89
CA ARG A 514 -19.68 -0.08 18.86
C ARG A 514 -18.74 -1.13 18.27
N PHE A 515 -18.15 -1.96 19.11
CA PHE A 515 -17.16 -2.95 18.68
C PHE A 515 -17.71 -4.38 18.86
N LEU A 516 -17.39 -5.25 17.91
CA LEU A 516 -17.80 -6.66 17.91
C LEU A 516 -16.67 -7.62 18.32
N GLY A 517 -15.46 -7.09 18.54
CA GLY A 517 -14.31 -7.87 19.01
C GLY A 517 -13.54 -8.54 17.88
N GLU A 518 -12.69 -9.50 18.25
CA GLU A 518 -11.77 -10.15 17.33
C GLU A 518 -12.44 -11.28 16.54
N ASP A 519 -11.89 -11.59 15.36
CA ASP A 519 -12.26 -12.73 14.49
C ASP A 519 -13.78 -12.96 14.32
N VAL A 520 -14.53 -11.87 14.18
CA VAL A 520 -15.98 -11.90 13.94
C VAL A 520 -16.30 -12.59 12.61
N VAL A 521 -17.18 -13.56 12.67
CA VAL A 521 -17.78 -14.25 11.52
C VAL A 521 -19.16 -13.66 11.29
N VAL A 522 -19.48 -13.38 10.02
CA VAL A 522 -20.80 -12.91 9.61
C VAL A 522 -21.47 -14.00 8.78
N THR A 523 -22.72 -14.29 9.10
CA THR A 523 -23.58 -15.24 8.40
C THR A 523 -24.87 -14.54 8.00
N ALA A 524 -25.48 -15.00 6.91
CA ALA A 524 -26.83 -14.57 6.52
C ALA A 524 -27.86 -15.55 7.11
N ASP A 525 -28.88 -15.04 7.77
CA ASP A 525 -30.05 -15.79 8.26
C ASP A 525 -31.34 -15.31 7.56
N GLU A 526 -32.51 -15.91 7.84
CA GLU A 526 -33.75 -15.62 7.08
C GLU A 526 -34.16 -14.13 7.11
N ASP A 527 -33.77 -13.38 8.14
CA ASP A 527 -34.23 -12.00 8.38
C ASP A 527 -33.10 -10.94 8.38
N GLY A 528 -31.84 -11.33 8.14
CA GLY A 528 -30.72 -10.39 8.21
C GLY A 528 -29.32 -11.00 8.18
N PHE A 529 -28.36 -10.23 8.71
CA PHE A 529 -26.98 -10.62 8.91
C PHE A 529 -26.71 -10.81 10.40
N SER A 530 -26.21 -11.98 10.78
CA SER A 530 -25.79 -12.33 12.13
C SER A 530 -24.28 -12.30 12.24
N ALA A 531 -23.75 -11.52 13.18
CA ALA A 531 -22.32 -11.35 13.44
C ALA A 531 -21.94 -11.87 14.84
N GLN A 532 -20.92 -12.73 14.92
CA GLN A 532 -20.45 -13.30 16.18
C GLN A 532 -18.92 -13.50 16.17
N GLY A 533 -18.25 -13.15 17.26
CA GLY A 533 -16.82 -13.40 17.47
C GLY A 533 -16.54 -13.95 18.87
N PRO A 534 -15.35 -14.55 19.10
CA PRO A 534 -14.97 -15.16 20.38
C PRO A 534 -14.96 -14.20 21.59
N SER A 535 -14.74 -12.91 21.36
CA SER A 535 -14.70 -11.91 22.45
C SER A 535 -16.09 -11.47 22.93
N ALA A 536 -17.16 -11.71 22.15
CA ALA A 536 -18.52 -11.27 22.43
C ALA A 536 -19.43 -12.46 22.75
N ALA A 537 -20.19 -12.36 23.84
CA ALA A 537 -20.99 -13.47 24.34
C ALA A 537 -22.23 -13.80 23.47
N THR A 538 -22.81 -12.80 22.80
CA THR A 538 -24.09 -12.94 22.07
C THR A 538 -23.96 -12.49 20.62
N PRO A 539 -24.50 -13.24 19.63
CA PRO A 539 -24.58 -12.79 18.25
C PRO A 539 -25.38 -11.49 18.13
N VAL A 540 -24.99 -10.61 17.21
CA VAL A 540 -25.75 -9.40 16.87
C VAL A 540 -26.37 -9.55 15.49
N ARG A 541 -27.67 -9.30 15.39
CA ARG A 541 -28.41 -9.29 14.12
C ARG A 541 -28.62 -7.88 13.60
N THR A 542 -28.43 -7.70 12.29
CA THR A 542 -28.59 -6.42 11.60
C THR A 542 -29.22 -6.61 10.23
N ARG A 543 -29.81 -5.55 9.69
CA ARG A 543 -30.33 -5.53 8.31
C ARG A 543 -29.32 -4.98 7.31
N ALA A 544 -28.15 -4.54 7.79
CA ALA A 544 -27.16 -3.86 6.99
C ALA A 544 -25.74 -4.38 7.28
N LEU A 545 -25.01 -4.68 6.21
CA LEU A 545 -23.62 -5.13 6.24
C LEU A 545 -22.80 -4.32 5.23
N ILE A 546 -21.64 -3.82 5.65
CA ILE A 546 -20.66 -3.18 4.78
C ILE A 546 -19.28 -3.80 4.95
N GLU A 547 -18.65 -4.09 3.82
CA GLU A 547 -17.27 -4.52 3.76
C GLU A 547 -16.33 -3.32 3.78
N SER A 548 -15.82 -2.92 4.94
CA SER A 548 -14.81 -1.85 5.07
C SER A 548 -13.39 -2.34 4.74
N ARG A 549 -13.27 -3.17 3.70
CA ARG A 549 -12.04 -3.74 3.14
C ARG A 549 -11.91 -3.36 1.66
N LEU A 550 -10.68 -3.34 1.16
CA LEU A 550 -10.43 -3.19 -0.27
C LEU A 550 -10.53 -4.55 -0.96
N PRO A 551 -11.05 -4.60 -2.21
CA PRO A 551 -11.09 -5.83 -2.96
C PRO A 551 -9.67 -6.32 -3.26
N LEU A 552 -9.47 -7.64 -3.22
CA LEU A 552 -8.24 -8.23 -3.71
C LEU A 552 -8.20 -8.14 -5.23
N PRO A 553 -7.03 -7.84 -5.83
CA PRO A 553 -6.88 -7.90 -7.28
C PRO A 553 -7.29 -9.27 -7.83
N SER A 554 -7.88 -9.27 -9.04
CA SER A 554 -8.18 -10.50 -9.78
C SER A 554 -8.33 -10.19 -11.26
N PRO A 555 -7.37 -10.62 -12.11
CA PRO A 555 -7.51 -10.57 -13.57
C PRO A 555 -8.83 -11.16 -14.06
N ALA A 556 -9.18 -12.35 -13.57
CA ALA A 556 -10.38 -13.08 -13.96
C ALA A 556 -11.70 -12.33 -13.75
N ARG A 557 -11.74 -11.42 -12.77
CA ARG A 557 -12.95 -10.65 -12.40
C ARG A 557 -12.78 -9.15 -12.57
N ALA A 558 -11.72 -8.70 -13.24
CA ALA A 558 -11.52 -7.28 -13.47
C ALA A 558 -12.72 -6.70 -14.24
N HIS A 559 -13.18 -5.51 -13.86
CA HIS A 559 -14.20 -4.78 -14.61
C HIS A 559 -13.62 -3.90 -15.72
N ASP A 560 -12.31 -3.71 -15.71
CA ASP A 560 -11.63 -2.95 -16.76
C ASP A 560 -11.74 -3.65 -18.13
N PRO A 561 -12.24 -2.98 -19.18
CA PRO A 561 -12.53 -3.61 -20.46
C PRO A 561 -11.30 -4.16 -21.16
N LEU A 562 -10.16 -3.47 -21.09
CA LEU A 562 -8.90 -3.93 -21.69
C LEU A 562 -8.43 -5.24 -21.03
N LEU A 563 -8.40 -5.28 -19.69
CA LEU A 563 -8.00 -6.49 -18.98
C LEU A 563 -8.97 -7.65 -19.24
N ARG A 564 -10.27 -7.38 -19.31
CA ARG A 564 -11.29 -8.38 -19.65
C ARG A 564 -11.09 -8.95 -21.05
N ALA A 565 -10.85 -8.09 -22.05
CA ALA A 565 -10.64 -8.51 -23.43
C ALA A 565 -9.39 -9.38 -23.56
N LEU A 566 -8.26 -8.94 -22.99
CA LEU A 566 -7.02 -9.71 -22.95
C LEU A 566 -7.18 -11.06 -22.24
N TYR A 567 -7.86 -11.08 -21.09
CA TYR A 567 -8.06 -12.30 -20.31
C TYR A 567 -8.97 -13.29 -21.05
N ALA A 568 -10.05 -12.81 -21.67
CA ALA A 568 -10.97 -13.64 -22.44
C ALA A 568 -10.30 -14.32 -23.65
N ARG A 569 -9.31 -13.65 -24.26
CA ARG A 569 -8.50 -14.22 -25.36
C ARG A 569 -7.32 -15.07 -24.88
N GLY A 570 -7.10 -15.20 -23.57
CA GLY A 570 -5.96 -15.91 -23.00
C GLY A 570 -4.61 -15.21 -23.21
N GLU A 571 -4.60 -13.94 -23.63
CA GLU A 571 -3.39 -13.15 -23.87
C GLU A 571 -2.74 -12.65 -22.56
N VAL A 572 -3.46 -12.76 -21.44
CA VAL A 572 -2.96 -12.60 -20.08
C VAL A 572 -3.56 -13.70 -19.19
N ALA A 573 -2.87 -14.04 -18.11
CA ALA A 573 -3.33 -15.03 -17.14
C ALA A 573 -3.09 -14.59 -15.70
N ASP A 574 -3.74 -15.26 -14.75
CA ASP A 574 -3.39 -15.18 -13.34
C ASP A 574 -2.03 -15.85 -13.07
N GLU A 575 -1.23 -15.25 -12.19
CA GLU A 575 -0.11 -15.96 -11.59
C GLU A 575 -0.63 -17.12 -10.73
N LEU A 576 -0.03 -18.29 -10.89
CA LEU A 576 -0.35 -19.46 -10.09
C LEU A 576 0.71 -19.64 -9.01
N LEU A 577 0.26 -19.74 -7.76
CA LEU A 577 1.07 -20.10 -6.59
C LEU A 577 0.50 -21.39 -6.00
N ALA A 578 1.31 -22.45 -5.98
CA ALA A 578 0.90 -23.79 -5.57
C ALA A 578 -0.34 -24.28 -6.33
N GLY A 579 -0.36 -24.06 -7.65
CA GLY A 579 -1.45 -24.47 -8.54
C GLY A 579 -2.76 -23.66 -8.40
N ARG A 580 -2.75 -22.55 -7.66
CA ARG A 580 -3.94 -21.71 -7.43
C ARG A 580 -3.68 -20.25 -7.84
N PRO A 581 -4.68 -19.55 -8.39
CA PRO A 581 -4.56 -18.12 -8.72
C PRO A 581 -4.14 -17.28 -7.51
N SER A 582 -3.15 -16.41 -7.69
CA SER A 582 -2.73 -15.43 -6.68
C SER A 582 -3.57 -14.15 -6.71
N GLY A 583 -4.40 -13.96 -7.74
CA GLY A 583 -5.14 -12.74 -8.01
C GLY A 583 -4.32 -11.65 -8.70
N ARG A 584 -3.09 -11.94 -9.12
CA ARG A 584 -2.23 -10.99 -9.84
C ARG A 584 -2.02 -11.41 -11.29
N LEU A 585 -1.88 -10.44 -12.19
CA LEU A 585 -1.47 -10.69 -13.59
C LEU A 585 -0.11 -11.37 -13.60
N ARG A 586 -0.01 -12.48 -14.34
CA ARG A 586 1.24 -13.22 -14.52
C ARG A 586 2.19 -12.44 -15.39
N THR A 587 3.43 -12.32 -14.93
CA THR A 587 4.52 -11.72 -15.70
C THR A 587 5.79 -12.55 -15.62
N LEU A 588 6.66 -12.41 -16.62
CA LEU A 588 8.01 -12.94 -16.57
C LEU A 588 8.82 -12.20 -15.49
N PRO A 589 9.35 -12.89 -14.45
CA PRO A 589 10.15 -12.24 -13.40
C PRO A 589 11.34 -11.47 -13.98
N GLY A 590 11.67 -10.33 -13.37
CA GLY A 590 12.75 -9.44 -13.82
C GLY A 590 12.42 -8.57 -15.05
N GLU A 591 11.60 -9.08 -15.98
CA GLU A 591 11.26 -8.36 -17.22
C GLU A 591 9.89 -7.70 -17.21
N GLN A 592 8.97 -8.15 -16.33
CA GLN A 592 7.59 -7.64 -16.23
C GLN A 592 6.79 -7.76 -17.54
N ARG A 593 7.16 -8.69 -18.42
CA ARG A 593 6.40 -9.03 -19.63
C ARG A 593 5.16 -9.82 -19.27
N LEU A 594 4.01 -9.46 -19.85
CA LEU A 594 2.78 -10.22 -19.67
C LEU A 594 2.93 -11.64 -20.18
N VAL A 595 2.44 -12.60 -19.42
CA VAL A 595 2.44 -14.03 -19.79
C VAL A 595 1.01 -14.48 -20.06
N ALA A 596 0.82 -15.07 -21.24
CA ALA A 596 -0.44 -15.62 -21.71
C ALA A 596 -0.80 -16.93 -21.00
N ALA A 597 -2.03 -17.40 -21.20
CA ALA A 597 -2.54 -18.63 -20.59
C ALA A 597 -1.78 -19.89 -21.05
N ASP A 598 -1.22 -19.87 -22.26
CA ASP A 598 -0.34 -20.91 -22.80
C ASP A 598 1.10 -20.88 -22.21
N GLY A 599 1.42 -19.87 -21.40
CA GLY A 599 2.73 -19.68 -20.80
C GLY A 599 3.70 -18.84 -21.63
N ALA A 600 3.33 -18.39 -22.83
CA ALA A 600 4.18 -17.54 -23.65
C ALA A 600 4.23 -16.10 -23.11
N ALA A 601 5.44 -15.55 -22.98
CA ALA A 601 5.63 -14.14 -22.63
C ALA A 601 5.50 -13.26 -23.88
N HIS A 602 4.68 -12.21 -23.81
CA HIS A 602 4.48 -11.32 -24.94
C HIS A 602 5.73 -10.44 -25.18
N PRO A 603 6.22 -10.30 -26.43
CA PRO A 603 7.48 -9.64 -26.72
C PRO A 603 7.40 -8.10 -26.69
N SER A 604 6.20 -7.54 -26.53
CA SER A 604 5.97 -6.08 -26.51
C SER A 604 4.85 -5.63 -25.55
N ARG A 605 4.42 -6.47 -24.61
CA ARG A 605 3.42 -6.09 -23.60
C ARG A 605 3.98 -6.34 -22.21
N PHE A 606 3.88 -5.31 -21.38
CA PHE A 606 4.41 -5.29 -20.03
C PHE A 606 3.32 -4.84 -19.07
N ALA A 607 3.50 -5.11 -17.78
CA ALA A 607 2.61 -4.60 -16.76
C ALA A 607 3.37 -4.32 -15.46
N VAL A 608 2.90 -3.34 -14.69
CA VAL A 608 3.36 -3.10 -13.32
C VAL A 608 2.24 -2.48 -12.49
N GLY A 609 2.17 -2.85 -11.21
CA GLY A 609 1.21 -2.30 -10.27
C GLY A 609 0.78 -3.30 -9.19
N PRO A 610 -0.17 -2.90 -8.32
CA PRO A 610 -0.62 -3.71 -7.18
C PRO A 610 -1.30 -5.02 -7.60
N GLY A 611 -1.88 -5.08 -8.81
CA GLY A 611 -2.50 -6.28 -9.38
C GLY A 611 -1.58 -7.10 -10.29
N VAL A 612 -0.26 -6.90 -10.24
CA VAL A 612 0.72 -7.55 -11.15
C VAL A 612 1.75 -8.33 -10.35
N ALA A 613 2.07 -9.55 -10.78
CA ALA A 613 3.10 -10.39 -10.16
C ALA A 613 4.48 -9.71 -10.28
N GLY A 614 5.26 -9.68 -9.20
CA GLY A 614 6.51 -8.92 -9.16
C GLY A 614 6.37 -7.39 -9.26
N GLY A 615 5.14 -6.88 -9.46
CA GLY A 615 4.82 -5.47 -9.34
C GLY A 615 4.88 -5.02 -7.89
N VAL A 616 5.46 -3.84 -7.64
CA VAL A 616 5.55 -3.30 -6.28
C VAL A 616 4.18 -2.83 -5.82
N THR A 617 3.73 -3.36 -4.68
CA THR A 617 2.59 -2.81 -3.94
C THR A 617 3.14 -1.84 -2.89
N VAL A 618 3.31 -0.55 -3.24
CA VAL A 618 3.62 0.46 -2.22
C VAL A 618 2.31 0.83 -1.54
N HIS A 619 2.15 0.39 -0.29
CA HIS A 619 1.02 0.79 0.55
C HIS A 619 1.27 2.20 1.09
N GLY A 620 1.13 3.19 0.22
CA GLY A 620 1.45 4.59 0.45
C GLY A 620 2.28 5.20 -0.68
N PHE A 621 2.75 6.43 -0.49
CA PHE A 621 3.73 7.04 -1.38
C PHE A 621 5.16 6.67 -0.95
N ALA A 622 6.11 6.81 -1.88
CA ALA A 622 7.52 6.69 -1.55
C ALA A 622 7.89 7.76 -0.51
N LYS A 623 8.69 7.35 0.47
CA LYS A 623 9.31 8.29 1.42
C LYS A 623 10.60 8.82 0.81
N PRO A 624 10.93 10.11 1.02
CA PRO A 624 12.24 10.61 0.61
C PRO A 624 13.35 9.85 1.32
N ARG A 625 14.48 9.69 0.65
CA ARG A 625 15.73 9.07 1.13
C ARG A 625 15.56 7.63 1.62
N SER A 626 14.68 6.86 0.96
CA SER A 626 14.31 5.51 1.39
C SER A 626 14.65 4.38 0.42
N ASP A 627 15.34 4.69 -0.69
CA ASP A 627 15.59 3.74 -1.79
C ASP A 627 14.31 2.97 -2.21
N ALA A 628 13.25 3.74 -2.48
CA ALA A 628 11.90 3.18 -2.58
C ALA A 628 11.78 2.15 -3.71
N GLN A 629 11.33 0.94 -3.36
CA GLN A 629 11.25 -0.20 -4.29
C GLN A 629 10.45 0.10 -5.56
N ALA A 630 9.40 0.93 -5.49
CA ALA A 630 8.64 1.32 -6.68
C ALA A 630 9.51 2.03 -7.73
N PHE A 631 10.42 2.91 -7.31
CA PHE A 631 11.32 3.60 -8.24
C PHE A 631 12.27 2.62 -8.91
N LEU A 632 12.79 1.65 -8.16
CA LEU A 632 13.67 0.60 -8.69
C LEU A 632 12.95 -0.26 -9.74
N VAL A 633 11.72 -0.68 -9.46
CA VAL A 633 10.94 -1.51 -10.40
C VAL A 633 10.49 -0.72 -11.62
N HIS A 634 10.07 0.54 -11.46
CA HIS A 634 9.75 1.39 -12.61
C HIS A 634 10.98 1.71 -13.47
N ASP A 635 12.15 1.91 -12.86
CA ASP A 635 13.41 2.13 -13.58
C ASP A 635 13.82 0.87 -14.37
N ALA A 636 13.84 -0.29 -13.71
CA ALA A 636 14.13 -1.56 -14.35
C ALA A 636 13.18 -1.84 -15.52
N LEU A 637 11.87 -1.63 -15.33
CA LEU A 637 10.88 -1.78 -16.40
C LEU A 637 11.10 -0.79 -17.53
N ALA A 638 11.31 0.50 -17.23
CA ALA A 638 11.56 1.52 -18.26
C ALA A 638 12.77 1.14 -19.13
N ARG A 639 13.86 0.68 -18.51
CA ARG A 639 15.06 0.22 -19.22
C ARG A 639 14.79 -1.02 -20.06
N THR A 640 14.06 -2.00 -19.53
CA THR A 640 13.66 -3.21 -20.27
C THR A 640 12.82 -2.86 -21.51
N VAL A 641 11.84 -1.97 -21.37
CA VAL A 641 11.01 -1.49 -22.49
C VAL A 641 11.88 -0.77 -23.54
N LEU A 642 12.69 0.20 -23.12
CA LEU A 642 13.54 0.99 -24.03
C LEU A 642 14.55 0.11 -24.78
N ALA A 643 15.22 -0.81 -24.08
CA ALA A 643 16.15 -1.77 -24.70
C ALA A 643 15.43 -2.70 -25.69
N SER A 644 14.21 -3.13 -25.36
CA SER A 644 13.38 -3.94 -26.27
C SER A 644 12.99 -3.16 -27.53
N LEU A 645 12.73 -1.85 -27.41
CA LEU A 645 12.40 -0.98 -28.55
C LEU A 645 13.64 -0.65 -29.41
N ALA A 646 14.81 -0.48 -28.78
CA ALA A 646 16.07 -0.21 -29.47
C ALA A 646 16.43 -1.36 -30.43
N ARG A 647 16.44 -2.61 -29.94
CA ARG A 647 16.76 -3.82 -30.73
C ARG A 647 15.86 -4.01 -31.95
N ARG A 648 14.57 -3.63 -31.86
CA ARG A 648 13.61 -3.75 -32.97
C ARG A 648 13.93 -2.82 -34.13
N GLY A 649 14.59 -1.68 -33.88
CA GLY A 649 15.04 -0.77 -34.93
C GLY A 649 16.20 -1.25 -35.76
N GLU A 650 16.92 -2.27 -35.30
CA GLU A 650 18.13 -2.79 -35.96
C GLU A 650 17.77 -3.96 -36.89
N ALA A 651 16.85 -4.84 -36.47
CA ALA A 651 16.38 -5.96 -37.29
C ALA A 651 15.61 -5.54 -38.56
N SER A 652 14.94 -4.37 -38.53
CA SER A 652 14.26 -3.81 -39.71
C SER A 652 15.22 -3.20 -40.74
N THR A 653 16.47 -2.89 -40.38
CA THR A 653 17.46 -2.33 -41.30
C THR A 653 18.29 -3.40 -42.01
N ASP A 654 18.48 -4.57 -41.41
CA ASP A 654 19.24 -5.67 -42.04
C ASP A 654 18.41 -6.46 -43.06
N SER A 655 17.09 -6.46 -42.95
CA SER A 655 16.18 -7.11 -43.92
C SER A 655 16.11 -6.39 -45.28
N VAL A 656 16.68 -5.19 -45.41
CA VAL A 656 16.82 -4.47 -46.68
C VAL A 656 18.19 -4.70 -47.34
N ARG A 657 19.15 -5.33 -46.63
CA ARG A 657 20.50 -5.61 -47.16
C ARG A 657 20.68 -6.97 -47.83
N VAL A 658 19.66 -7.84 -47.80
CA VAL A 658 19.66 -9.14 -48.50
C VAL A 658 18.61 -9.14 -49.61
N ALA A 659 18.77 -8.20 -50.54
CA ALA A 659 18.11 -8.21 -51.85
C ALA A 659 18.89 -7.27 -52.79
N VAL A 660 20.12 -7.66 -53.13
CA VAL A 660 20.82 -7.23 -54.35
C VAL A 660 21.48 -8.46 -54.94
#